data_AF-A0A9P7DDA4-F1
#
_entry.id   AF-A0A9P7DDA4-F1
#
_cell.length_a   1.000
_cell.length_b   1.000
_cell.length_c   1.000
_cell.angle_alpha   90.00
_cell.angle_beta   90.00
_cell.angle_gamma   90.00
#
_symmetry.space_group_name_H-M   'P 1'
#
loop_
_entity.id
_entity.type
_entity.pdbx_description
1 polymer ?
#
loop_
_entity_poly.entity_id
_entity_poly.type
_entity_poly.pdbx_seq_one_letter_code
_entity_poly.pdbx_strand_id
1 'polypeptide(L)'
;MSCNYGFGTEEDSLVSQAPGTLQNLAAENEAEKAANCARILTETFGHTEYKGKQKEIVEAATSGLDVFVLAPTGMGKSLCFQIPAVADMFGISIIVSPLLALMKNQVSSLRRKGLPAVSWTSDTPKGERDQIIEDLESGSPQTRLLYTTPEKLCTREMMRLLEIVYAKGELNRLVVDEAHCISEWGHDFREEYRKLGSFRERFHGVPIMALTATATPSVQTDIIRSLKMSEERLFTASHPFNRANLFYDIKYTAALDSLSRMSAVYDFVMTLHRRRARPSSGIIYCRARLACDELSAFLRGKGISARPYHRGISSHMLDKTLSEWEAGGNGDGGVDVVCATIAFGMGIDKSDVRSALSSPEASKPILYSGYYQETGRAGRDGYPSKCVLYYSREDAFRLRKLVSDSHAKRQQAASTMYGPQPSQRSIDSFSALIDYTENVTMCRHVSICKYFGETIDTSDKEVVKSYCNNMCDSVPQVCKYPDKALRRKQNLSSEDRVAVLSNSRSFNTDVFEDDVESSCPVPQKAPPGQPNPGQAGSGGLKRPNTCPAGPSTKKAKLEVLPPALITKPYSSVGTLRQPFKIPFKVPFKQPSQEARVIESLGAQQTTQKRQEQNYDNDEIEVVKVCFNSAWQDPRDELLQDNVLEGEPMDFSQGGGDVSLDDEPQIHLPEIDIELETMFSKKIPEPARREVFHTIRQALYRVLRWDDGDEGLWANLSNAPSNAEARHLLLAEAAKEIEYSVHTMSATESGYNQRAEAKLRVVKLMEHRESLWPIDAAHYDEDEEEAIGMIGLLRKVCSRWRNTGKRKGP
;
A
#
# COMPACT_ATOMS: atom_id res chain seq x y z
N MET A 1 38.44 77.30 -27.59
CA MET A 1 36.97 77.40 -27.58
C MET A 1 36.45 76.04 -27.20
N SER A 2 35.92 75.94 -25.99
CA SER A 2 35.56 74.71 -25.30
C SER A 2 34.08 74.80 -24.98
N CYS A 3 33.27 73.78 -25.26
CA CYS A 3 31.86 73.77 -24.92
C CYS A 3 31.50 72.48 -24.17
N ASN A 4 30.84 72.66 -23.03
CA ASN A 4 30.46 71.67 -22.04
C ASN A 4 28.93 71.58 -21.96
N TYR A 5 28.43 70.33 -21.95
CA TYR A 5 27.31 69.70 -21.22
C TYR A 5 26.00 70.43 -20.86
N GLY A 6 24.88 69.71 -21.10
CA GLY A 6 23.67 69.71 -20.26
C GLY A 6 22.35 69.41 -20.97
N PHE A 7 21.91 68.13 -21.04
CA PHE A 7 20.53 67.73 -21.34
C PHE A 7 19.87 67.23 -20.04
N GLY A 8 18.73 67.80 -19.67
CA GLY A 8 17.92 67.41 -18.51
C GLY A 8 16.74 66.51 -18.91
N THR A 9 16.45 65.52 -18.08
CA THR A 9 15.38 64.53 -18.21
C THR A 9 14.17 64.89 -17.34
N GLU A 10 12.98 64.94 -17.93
CA GLU A 10 11.69 64.92 -17.24
C GLU A 10 11.32 63.46 -16.92
N GLU A 11 11.59 63.01 -15.71
CA GLU A 11 11.00 61.80 -15.12
C GLU A 11 11.13 61.91 -13.60
N ASP A 12 10.16 62.53 -12.94
CA ASP A 12 9.93 62.42 -11.49
C ASP A 12 8.62 63.11 -11.10
N SER A 13 7.48 62.43 -11.26
CA SER A 13 6.23 62.84 -10.60
C SER A 13 5.18 61.72 -10.47
N LEU A 14 5.55 60.47 -10.20
CA LEU A 14 4.56 59.41 -9.89
C LEU A 14 5.07 58.36 -8.88
N VAL A 15 5.65 58.74 -7.74
CA VAL A 15 5.78 57.80 -6.60
C VAL A 15 5.61 58.52 -5.26
N SER A 16 4.38 58.55 -4.75
CA SER A 16 4.10 58.70 -3.31
C SER A 16 2.74 58.11 -2.94
N GLN A 17 2.51 56.83 -3.24
CA GLN A 17 1.40 56.11 -2.61
C GLN A 17 1.79 55.74 -1.18
N ALA A 18 0.99 56.19 -0.22
CA ALA A 18 1.17 55.96 1.21
C ALA A 18 1.18 54.47 1.57
N PRO A 19 1.93 54.03 2.60
CA PRO A 19 2.01 52.63 3.02
C PRO A 19 0.65 52.00 3.39
N GLY A 20 -0.38 52.82 3.71
CA GLY A 20 -1.74 52.34 3.98
C GLY A 20 -2.51 51.85 2.75
N THR A 21 -2.16 52.30 1.53
CA THR A 21 -2.92 51.96 0.31
C THR A 21 -2.58 50.55 -0.20
N LEU A 22 -1.31 50.13 -0.11
CA LEU A 22 -0.87 48.78 -0.47
C LEU A 22 -1.39 47.71 0.50
N GLN A 23 -1.49 48.05 1.79
CA GLN A 23 -2.05 47.15 2.81
C GLN A 23 -3.56 46.93 2.64
N ASN A 24 -4.29 47.97 2.25
CA ASN A 24 -5.72 47.87 1.96
C ASN A 24 -5.99 47.05 0.67
N LEU A 25 -5.19 47.24 -0.38
CA LEU A 25 -5.30 46.46 -1.63
C LEU A 25 -4.96 44.97 -1.43
N ALA A 26 -3.96 44.66 -0.60
CA ALA A 26 -3.62 43.29 -0.24
C ALA A 26 -4.75 42.61 0.56
N ALA A 27 -5.34 43.33 1.53
CA ALA A 27 -6.45 42.84 2.34
C ALA A 27 -7.74 42.63 1.51
N GLU A 28 -8.02 43.52 0.55
CA GLU A 28 -9.15 43.37 -0.38
C GLU A 28 -8.98 42.15 -1.29
N ASN A 29 -7.77 41.91 -1.80
CA ASN A 29 -7.46 40.74 -2.63
C ASN A 29 -7.52 39.42 -1.84
N GLU A 30 -7.08 39.41 -0.58
CA GLU A 30 -7.26 38.26 0.31
C GLU A 30 -8.73 37.96 0.61
N ALA A 31 -9.55 39.00 0.83
CA ALA A 31 -10.99 38.83 1.05
C ALA A 31 -11.70 38.28 -0.19
N GLU A 32 -11.32 38.73 -1.39
CA GLU A 32 -11.84 38.22 -2.66
C GLU A 32 -11.46 36.75 -2.88
N LYS A 33 -10.20 36.38 -2.63
CA LYS A 33 -9.74 34.98 -2.70
C LYS A 33 -10.49 34.08 -1.71
N ALA A 34 -10.69 34.55 -0.48
CA ALA A 34 -11.44 33.82 0.53
C ALA A 34 -12.91 33.62 0.12
N ALA A 35 -13.55 34.66 -0.45
CA ALA A 35 -14.90 34.58 -0.99
C ALA A 35 -14.99 33.59 -2.16
N ASN A 36 -14.01 33.60 -3.07
CA ASN A 36 -13.94 32.65 -4.18
C ASN A 36 -13.79 31.20 -3.69
N CYS A 37 -12.94 30.95 -2.68
CA CYS A 37 -12.80 29.62 -2.07
C CYS A 37 -14.12 29.14 -1.44
N ALA A 38 -14.83 30.01 -0.72
CA ALA A 38 -16.13 29.68 -0.13
C ALA A 38 -17.20 29.38 -1.21
N ARG A 39 -17.18 30.11 -2.32
CA ARG A 39 -18.04 29.84 -3.47
C ARG A 39 -17.73 28.48 -4.09
N ILE A 40 -16.45 28.16 -4.32
CA ILE A 40 -16.01 26.84 -4.84
C ILE A 40 -16.44 25.70 -3.92
N LEU A 41 -16.29 25.87 -2.60
CA LEU A 41 -16.76 24.89 -1.61
C LEU A 41 -18.25 24.57 -1.77
N THR A 42 -19.07 25.61 -2.00
CA THR A 42 -20.53 25.49 -2.05
C THR A 42 -21.02 25.03 -3.41
N GLU A 43 -20.61 25.72 -4.49
CA GLU A 43 -21.10 25.49 -5.86
C GLU A 43 -20.48 24.25 -6.51
N THR A 44 -19.18 24.02 -6.32
CA THR A 44 -18.47 22.91 -6.98
C THR A 44 -18.47 21.64 -6.12
N PHE A 45 -18.21 21.79 -4.81
CA PHE A 45 -18.09 20.63 -3.91
C PHE A 45 -19.39 20.32 -3.14
N GLY A 46 -20.40 21.20 -3.17
CA GLY A 46 -21.70 20.95 -2.56
C GLY A 46 -21.70 20.97 -1.03
N HIS A 47 -20.72 21.63 -0.40
CA HIS A 47 -20.61 21.74 1.04
C HIS A 47 -21.02 23.13 1.52
N THR A 48 -21.87 23.20 2.55
CA THR A 48 -22.37 24.47 3.09
C THR A 48 -21.33 25.21 3.93
N GLU A 49 -20.47 24.48 4.65
CA GLU A 49 -19.50 25.04 5.58
C GLU A 49 -18.22 24.20 5.64
N TYR A 50 -17.10 24.86 5.99
CA TYR A 50 -15.83 24.19 6.29
C TYR A 50 -15.92 23.40 7.61
N LYS A 51 -15.24 22.25 7.67
CA LYS A 51 -15.14 21.42 8.88
C LYS A 51 -13.86 21.73 9.66
N GLY A 52 -13.99 22.08 10.94
CA GLY A 52 -12.85 22.37 11.82
C GLY A 52 -11.91 23.43 11.20
N LYS A 53 -10.60 23.20 11.26
CA LYS A 53 -9.59 24.12 10.71
C LYS A 53 -9.44 24.09 9.17
N GLN A 54 -10.36 23.48 8.42
CA GLN A 54 -10.26 23.46 6.94
C GLN A 54 -10.17 24.86 6.35
N LYS A 55 -10.93 25.82 6.89
CA LYS A 55 -10.91 27.22 6.46
C LYS A 55 -9.52 27.83 6.61
N GLU A 56 -8.94 27.74 7.81
CA GLU A 56 -7.59 28.26 8.12
C GLU A 56 -6.52 27.63 7.22
N ILE A 57 -6.64 26.32 6.93
CA ILE A 57 -5.72 25.60 6.05
C ILE A 57 -5.81 26.12 4.61
N VAL A 58 -7.03 26.31 4.09
CA VAL A 58 -7.27 26.81 2.73
C VAL A 58 -6.77 28.25 2.60
N GLU A 59 -7.06 29.10 3.59
CA GLU A 59 -6.58 30.50 3.63
C GLU A 59 -5.05 30.56 3.63
N ALA A 60 -4.39 29.81 4.52
CA ALA A 60 -2.94 29.71 4.55
C ALA A 60 -2.35 29.21 3.22
N ALA A 61 -3.01 28.24 2.58
CA ALA A 61 -2.62 27.77 1.26
C ALA A 61 -2.71 28.92 0.24
N THR A 62 -3.84 29.61 0.13
CA THR A 62 -4.03 30.71 -0.84
C THR A 62 -3.11 31.91 -0.62
N SER A 63 -2.63 32.12 0.61
CA SER A 63 -1.60 33.14 0.93
C SER A 63 -0.18 32.71 0.53
N GLY A 64 -0.01 31.55 -0.09
CA GLY A 64 1.28 31.06 -0.58
C GLY A 64 2.21 30.50 0.52
N LEU A 65 1.67 30.14 1.69
CA LEU A 65 2.45 29.52 2.75
C LEU A 65 2.72 28.04 2.46
N ASP A 66 3.81 27.54 3.05
CA ASP A 66 4.00 26.10 3.24
C ASP A 66 3.01 25.65 4.32
N VAL A 67 2.40 24.48 4.12
CA VAL A 67 1.28 24.04 4.97
C VAL A 67 1.49 22.60 5.42
N PHE A 68 1.59 22.37 6.73
CA PHE A 68 1.60 21.02 7.31
C PHE A 68 0.25 20.73 7.97
N VAL A 69 -0.42 19.67 7.51
CA VAL A 69 -1.74 19.26 8.00
C VAL A 69 -1.65 17.89 8.66
N LEU A 70 -1.92 17.86 9.96
CA LEU A 70 -2.08 16.65 10.75
C LEU A 70 -3.55 16.47 11.11
N ALA A 71 -4.23 15.62 10.35
CA ALA A 71 -5.67 15.46 10.46
C ALA A 71 -6.14 14.01 10.22
N PRO A 72 -7.09 13.50 11.02
CA PRO A 72 -7.59 12.13 10.89
C PRO A 72 -8.18 11.85 9.50
N THR A 73 -8.29 10.57 9.16
CA THR A 73 -8.99 10.17 7.93
C THR A 73 -10.47 10.54 8.02
N GLY A 74 -11.07 10.95 6.89
CA GLY A 74 -12.47 11.38 6.83
C GLY A 74 -12.75 12.86 7.20
N MET A 75 -11.74 13.63 7.65
CA MET A 75 -11.92 15.08 7.85
C MET A 75 -12.15 15.86 6.54
N GLY A 76 -11.78 15.28 5.40
CA GLY A 76 -11.78 15.98 4.11
C GLY A 76 -10.48 16.71 3.83
N LYS A 77 -9.33 16.08 4.12
CA LYS A 77 -7.98 16.62 3.80
C LYS A 77 -7.83 16.98 2.32
N SER A 78 -8.47 16.23 1.43
CA SER A 78 -8.41 16.48 -0.01
C SER A 78 -8.97 17.86 -0.39
N LEU A 79 -10.03 18.32 0.27
CA LEU A 79 -10.59 19.65 0.03
C LEU A 79 -9.59 20.77 0.36
N CYS A 80 -8.71 20.56 1.35
CA CYS A 80 -7.73 21.56 1.76
C CYS A 80 -6.74 21.94 0.66
N PHE A 81 -6.46 21.03 -0.28
CA PHE A 81 -5.61 21.32 -1.44
C PHE A 81 -6.40 21.44 -2.76
N GLN A 82 -7.56 20.79 -2.87
CA GLN A 82 -8.40 20.86 -4.06
C GLN A 82 -9.03 22.25 -4.24
N ILE A 83 -9.52 22.85 -3.15
CA ILE A 83 -10.12 24.19 -3.20
C ILE A 83 -9.10 25.24 -3.66
N PRO A 84 -7.91 25.37 -3.04
CA PRO A 84 -6.94 26.37 -3.50
C PRO A 84 -6.47 26.12 -4.94
N ALA A 85 -6.25 24.86 -5.34
CA ALA A 85 -5.84 24.53 -6.72
C ALA A 85 -6.88 24.95 -7.78
N VAL A 86 -8.16 24.94 -7.42
CA VAL A 86 -9.26 25.39 -8.30
C VAL A 86 -9.49 26.90 -8.19
N ALA A 87 -9.23 27.49 -7.02
CA ALA A 87 -9.39 28.91 -6.78
C ALA A 87 -8.33 29.76 -7.51
N ASP A 88 -7.14 29.21 -7.72
CA ASP A 88 -6.14 29.83 -8.59
C ASP A 88 -6.69 29.95 -10.01
N MET A 89 -6.55 31.13 -10.63
CA MET A 89 -7.07 31.41 -11.98
C MET A 89 -6.21 30.81 -13.10
N PHE A 90 -4.93 30.58 -12.85
CA PHE A 90 -3.96 30.02 -13.79
C PHE A 90 -3.05 29.02 -13.07
N GLY A 91 -2.34 28.22 -13.84
CA GLY A 91 -1.39 27.26 -13.32
C GLY A 91 -1.94 25.96 -12.75
N ILE A 92 -1.01 25.14 -12.29
CA ILE A 92 -1.22 23.74 -11.94
C ILE A 92 -0.68 23.43 -10.54
N SER A 93 -1.42 22.61 -9.80
CA SER A 93 -0.96 21.98 -8.56
C SER A 93 -0.60 20.52 -8.80
N ILE A 94 0.57 20.10 -8.30
CA ILE A 94 1.07 18.73 -8.41
C ILE A 94 0.76 17.97 -7.12
N ILE A 95 0.05 16.85 -7.21
CA ILE A 95 -0.38 16.06 -6.07
C ILE A 95 0.31 14.70 -6.08
N VAL A 96 1.20 14.49 -5.13
CA VAL A 96 1.90 13.22 -4.91
C VAL A 96 1.09 12.37 -3.95
N SER A 97 0.71 11.17 -4.37
CA SER A 97 -0.03 10.21 -3.55
C SER A 97 0.51 8.79 -3.74
N PRO A 98 0.51 7.94 -2.69
CA PRO A 98 1.22 6.66 -2.76
C PRO A 98 0.41 5.57 -3.47
N LEU A 99 -0.88 5.80 -3.74
CA LEU A 99 -1.77 4.77 -4.30
C LEU A 99 -2.47 5.19 -5.58
N LEU A 100 -2.27 4.38 -6.61
CA LEU A 100 -2.93 4.48 -7.92
C LEU A 100 -4.46 4.49 -7.81
N ALA A 101 -5.04 3.56 -7.05
CA ALA A 101 -6.49 3.46 -6.90
C ALA A 101 -7.12 4.72 -6.27
N LEU A 102 -6.45 5.30 -5.26
CA LEU A 102 -6.92 6.54 -4.63
C LEU A 102 -6.85 7.71 -5.62
N MET A 103 -5.76 7.83 -6.38
CA MET A 103 -5.63 8.87 -7.40
C MET A 103 -6.71 8.75 -8.48
N LYS A 104 -6.94 7.55 -9.02
CA LYS A 104 -7.99 7.30 -10.03
C LYS A 104 -9.38 7.71 -9.52
N ASN A 105 -9.70 7.39 -8.26
CA ASN A 105 -10.96 7.76 -7.63
C ASN A 105 -11.09 9.28 -7.46
N GLN A 106 -10.02 9.97 -7.04
CA GLN A 106 -10.02 11.43 -6.88
C GLN A 106 -10.16 12.14 -8.23
N VAL A 107 -9.37 11.76 -9.23
CA VAL A 107 -9.44 12.33 -10.59
C VAL A 107 -10.82 12.12 -11.20
N SER A 108 -11.38 10.91 -11.12
CA SER A 108 -12.73 10.62 -11.61
C SER A 108 -13.79 11.47 -10.92
N SER A 109 -13.67 11.68 -9.60
CA SER A 109 -14.57 12.52 -8.81
C SER A 109 -14.47 14.00 -9.18
N LEU A 110 -13.27 14.50 -9.50
CA LEU A 110 -13.04 15.87 -9.94
C LEU A 110 -13.55 16.10 -11.37
N ARG A 111 -13.26 15.18 -12.30
CA ARG A 111 -13.77 15.23 -13.69
C ARG A 111 -15.29 15.25 -13.75
N ARG A 112 -15.98 14.45 -12.92
CA ARG A 112 -17.45 14.47 -12.82
C ARG A 112 -18.01 15.81 -12.33
N LYS A 113 -17.22 16.62 -11.62
CA LYS A 113 -17.57 17.99 -11.21
C LYS A 113 -17.16 19.05 -12.25
N GLY A 114 -16.70 18.63 -13.42
CA GLY A 114 -16.23 19.54 -14.48
C GLY A 114 -14.86 20.16 -14.21
N LEU A 115 -14.09 19.63 -13.26
CA LEU A 115 -12.76 20.17 -12.94
C LEU A 115 -11.67 19.51 -13.79
N PRO A 116 -10.73 20.30 -14.37
CA PRO A 116 -9.64 19.80 -15.17
C PRO A 116 -8.57 19.15 -14.27
N ALA A 117 -8.71 17.84 -14.09
CA ALA A 117 -7.82 17.01 -13.31
C ALA A 117 -7.36 15.80 -14.11
N VAL A 118 -6.09 15.44 -13.97
CA VAL A 118 -5.45 14.30 -14.65
C VAL A 118 -4.62 13.48 -13.67
N SER A 119 -4.34 12.24 -14.03
CA SER A 119 -3.38 11.40 -13.31
C SER A 119 -2.28 10.93 -14.25
N TRP A 120 -1.03 11.23 -13.92
CA TRP A 120 0.14 10.72 -14.62
C TRP A 120 0.88 9.70 -13.78
N THR A 121 0.72 8.43 -14.14
CA THR A 121 1.22 7.25 -13.44
C THR A 121 1.73 6.21 -14.44
N SER A 122 2.25 5.07 -13.98
CA SER A 122 2.61 3.93 -14.84
C SER A 122 1.43 3.36 -15.64
N ASP A 123 0.21 3.51 -15.13
CA ASP A 123 -1.00 2.97 -15.74
C ASP A 123 -1.65 3.95 -16.73
N THR A 124 -1.08 5.16 -16.90
CA THR A 124 -1.68 6.18 -17.77
C THR A 124 -1.53 5.77 -19.24
N PRO A 125 -2.64 5.65 -20.00
CA PRO A 125 -2.57 5.28 -21.42
C PRO A 125 -1.76 6.29 -22.23
N LYS A 126 -1.10 5.82 -23.30
CA LYS A 126 -0.22 6.64 -24.14
C LYS A 126 -0.90 7.92 -24.64
N GLY A 127 -2.12 7.83 -25.19
CA GLY A 127 -2.84 9.00 -25.68
C GLY A 127 -3.15 10.06 -24.61
N GLU A 128 -3.45 9.66 -23.37
CA GLU A 128 -3.66 10.59 -22.27
C GLU A 128 -2.32 11.18 -21.77
N ARG A 129 -1.26 10.38 -21.77
CA ARG A 129 0.10 10.85 -21.47
C ARG A 129 0.55 11.94 -22.46
N ASP A 130 0.36 11.72 -23.76
CA ASP A 130 0.79 12.65 -24.80
C ASP A 130 0.05 14.00 -24.65
N GLN A 131 -1.24 13.98 -24.34
CA GLN A 131 -2.01 15.19 -24.02
C GLN A 131 -1.51 15.92 -22.77
N ILE A 132 -1.13 15.19 -21.71
CA ILE A 132 -0.57 15.80 -20.50
C ILE A 132 0.78 16.46 -20.81
N ILE A 133 1.61 15.82 -21.64
CA ILE A 133 2.90 16.38 -22.06
C ILE A 133 2.68 17.67 -22.85
N GLU A 134 1.82 17.65 -23.86
CA GLU A 134 1.51 18.83 -24.68
C GLU A 134 0.96 20.00 -23.83
N ASP A 135 0.06 19.70 -22.88
CA ASP A 135 -0.49 20.71 -21.96
C ASP A 135 0.60 21.35 -21.08
N LEU A 136 1.53 20.55 -20.55
CA LEU A 136 2.64 21.06 -19.74
C LEU A 136 3.72 21.78 -20.57
N GLU A 137 3.99 21.32 -21.79
CA GLU A 137 4.94 21.97 -22.71
C GLU A 137 4.48 23.35 -23.16
N SER A 138 3.18 23.62 -23.15
CA SER A 138 2.62 24.94 -23.42
C SER A 138 3.12 26.00 -22.41
N GLY A 139 3.53 25.58 -21.21
CA GLY A 139 3.92 26.42 -20.08
C GLY A 139 2.75 27.08 -19.33
N SER A 140 1.56 27.09 -19.92
CA SER A 140 0.32 27.62 -19.33
C SER A 140 -0.78 26.56 -19.36
N PRO A 141 -0.65 25.50 -18.54
CA PRO A 141 -1.51 24.33 -18.62
C PRO A 141 -2.98 24.65 -18.30
N GLN A 142 -3.90 24.03 -19.04
CA GLN A 142 -5.32 24.05 -18.72
C GLN A 142 -5.64 23.13 -17.53
N THR A 143 -4.81 22.12 -17.31
CA THR A 143 -4.91 21.22 -16.16
C THR A 143 -4.66 21.96 -14.85
N ARG A 144 -5.57 21.82 -13.88
CA ARG A 144 -5.44 22.42 -12.54
C ARG A 144 -4.84 21.49 -11.51
N LEU A 145 -5.17 20.20 -11.60
CA LEU A 145 -4.69 19.18 -10.67
C LEU A 145 -4.06 18.01 -11.42
N LEU A 146 -2.76 17.80 -11.21
CA LEU A 146 -2.06 16.62 -11.73
C LEU A 146 -1.68 15.71 -10.57
N TYR A 147 -2.33 14.55 -10.53
CA TYR A 147 -2.01 13.49 -9.58
C TYR A 147 -0.88 12.61 -10.12
N THR A 148 0.13 12.32 -9.31
CA THR A 148 1.25 11.47 -9.69
C THR A 148 1.81 10.69 -8.51
N THR A 149 2.62 9.69 -8.81
CA THR A 149 3.38 8.90 -7.83
C THR A 149 4.73 9.57 -7.52
N PRO A 150 5.35 9.37 -6.34
CA PRO A 150 6.67 9.93 -6.05
C PRO A 150 7.74 9.43 -7.05
N GLU A 151 7.66 8.16 -7.48
CA GLU A 151 8.53 7.56 -8.48
C GLU A 151 8.50 8.36 -9.79
N LYS A 152 7.29 8.62 -10.30
CA LYS A 152 7.07 9.37 -11.55
C LYS A 152 7.43 10.84 -11.42
N LEU A 153 7.14 11.50 -10.29
CA LEU A 153 7.50 12.90 -10.09
C LEU A 153 9.01 13.11 -10.21
N CYS A 154 9.81 12.20 -9.63
CA CYS A 154 11.27 12.28 -9.66
C CYS A 154 11.91 11.91 -11.01
N THR A 155 11.12 11.59 -12.05
CA THR A 155 11.65 11.34 -13.40
C THR A 155 12.16 12.62 -14.06
N ARG A 156 13.17 12.49 -14.92
CA ARG A 156 13.74 13.63 -15.65
C ARG A 156 12.73 14.31 -16.57
N GLU A 157 11.88 13.51 -17.23
CA GLU A 157 10.80 14.00 -18.10
C GLU A 157 9.84 14.92 -17.34
N MET A 158 9.30 14.45 -16.21
CA MET A 158 8.39 15.25 -15.39
C MET A 158 9.07 16.53 -14.89
N MET A 159 10.28 16.42 -14.34
CA MET A 159 11.00 17.59 -13.81
C MET A 159 11.27 18.66 -14.88
N ARG A 160 11.64 18.25 -16.11
CA ARG A 160 11.84 19.18 -17.24
C ARG A 160 10.55 19.90 -17.61
N LEU A 161 9.42 19.20 -17.67
CA LEU A 161 8.12 19.80 -17.97
C LEU A 161 7.70 20.80 -16.89
N LEU A 162 7.92 20.45 -15.62
CA LEU A 162 7.66 21.36 -14.50
C LEU A 162 8.57 22.60 -14.51
N GLU A 163 9.81 22.50 -15.00
CA GLU A 163 10.71 23.65 -15.21
C GLU A 163 10.14 24.65 -16.24
N ILE A 164 9.49 24.16 -17.30
CA ILE A 164 8.82 25.01 -18.30
C ILE A 164 7.65 25.79 -17.66
N VAL A 165 6.78 25.08 -16.94
CA VAL A 165 5.62 25.68 -16.25
C VAL A 165 6.06 26.63 -15.14
N TYR A 166 7.10 26.27 -14.39
CA TYR A 166 7.67 27.11 -13.35
C TYR A 166 8.27 28.41 -13.92
N ALA A 167 8.94 28.36 -15.07
CA ALA A 167 9.49 29.55 -15.73
C ALA A 167 8.41 30.58 -16.11
N LYS A 168 7.16 30.15 -16.29
CA LYS A 168 5.99 31.01 -16.52
C LYS A 168 5.29 31.48 -15.24
N GLY A 169 5.72 30.99 -14.07
CA GLY A 169 5.08 31.30 -12.79
C GLY A 169 3.75 30.57 -12.58
N GLU A 170 3.49 29.49 -13.32
CA GLU A 170 2.23 28.75 -13.31
C GLU A 170 2.32 27.41 -12.55
N LEU A 171 3.42 27.18 -11.83
CA LEU A 171 3.54 26.05 -10.91
C LEU A 171 3.09 26.47 -9.50
N ASN A 172 1.83 26.20 -9.18
CA ASN A 172 1.18 26.82 -8.01
C ASN A 172 1.58 26.16 -6.69
N ARG A 173 1.68 24.83 -6.66
CA ARG A 173 1.91 24.07 -5.41
C ARG A 173 2.37 22.65 -5.64
N LEU A 174 3.23 22.17 -4.74
CA LEU A 174 3.42 20.73 -4.52
C LEU A 174 2.60 20.29 -3.31
N VAL A 175 1.76 19.27 -3.50
CA VAL A 175 0.98 18.63 -2.46
C VAL A 175 1.52 17.22 -2.24
N VAL A 176 1.88 16.88 -1.01
CA VAL A 176 2.36 15.57 -0.60
C VAL A 176 1.32 14.93 0.30
N ASP A 177 0.52 14.04 -0.26
CA ASP A 177 -0.47 13.25 0.48
C ASP A 177 0.19 12.02 1.13
N GLU A 178 -0.36 11.62 2.27
CA GLU A 178 0.21 10.61 3.17
C GLU A 178 1.71 10.86 3.48
N ALA A 179 2.04 12.10 3.81
CA ALA A 179 3.42 12.55 4.03
C ALA A 179 4.21 11.75 5.09
N HIS A 180 3.53 10.98 5.96
CA HIS A 180 4.20 10.05 6.86
C HIS A 180 5.06 8.98 6.14
N CYS A 181 4.81 8.71 4.86
CA CYS A 181 5.63 7.82 4.04
C CYS A 181 7.07 8.31 3.83
N ILE A 182 7.34 9.61 3.96
CA ILE A 182 8.70 10.19 3.87
C ILE A 182 9.59 9.67 4.98
N SER A 183 8.98 9.50 6.15
CA SER A 183 9.69 9.15 7.35
C SER A 183 9.89 7.64 7.40
N GLU A 184 11.14 7.18 7.52
CA GLU A 184 11.47 5.79 7.90
C GLU A 184 10.77 5.34 9.19
N TRP A 185 10.31 6.33 9.95
CA TRP A 185 9.66 6.19 11.23
C TRP A 185 8.14 6.07 11.11
N GLY A 186 7.57 6.31 9.93
CA GLY A 186 6.16 6.03 9.61
C GLY A 186 5.92 4.53 9.45
N HIS A 187 4.67 4.09 9.58
CA HIS A 187 4.35 2.66 9.41
C HIS A 187 4.36 2.19 7.95
N ASP A 188 4.30 3.12 7.00
CA ASP A 188 4.31 2.89 5.55
C ASP A 188 5.46 3.67 4.87
N PHE A 189 6.69 3.53 5.37
CA PHE A 189 7.86 4.19 4.76
C PHE A 189 8.03 3.85 3.27
N ARG A 190 8.36 4.86 2.46
CA ARG A 190 8.76 4.74 1.06
C ARG A 190 9.96 5.63 0.76
N GLU A 191 11.02 5.04 0.21
CA GLU A 191 12.28 5.74 -0.03
C GLU A 191 12.13 6.92 -1.00
N GLU A 192 11.26 6.78 -1.99
CA GLU A 192 11.02 7.74 -3.06
C GLU A 192 10.36 9.02 -2.56
N TYR A 193 9.58 8.92 -1.48
CA TYR A 193 9.04 10.09 -0.80
C TYR A 193 10.14 10.97 -0.20
N ARG A 194 11.27 10.40 0.21
CA ARG A 194 12.42 11.19 0.71
C ARG A 194 13.08 12.01 -0.40
N LYS A 195 13.06 11.51 -1.64
CA LYS A 195 13.62 12.19 -2.81
C LYS A 195 12.83 13.46 -3.19
N LEU A 196 11.60 13.61 -2.69
CA LEU A 196 10.77 14.79 -2.91
C LEU A 196 11.38 16.09 -2.38
N GLY A 197 12.31 16.03 -1.41
CA GLY A 197 13.04 17.21 -0.94
C GLY A 197 13.82 17.94 -2.04
N SER A 198 14.20 17.24 -3.12
CA SER A 198 14.84 17.84 -4.31
C SER A 198 13.93 18.80 -5.09
N PHE A 199 12.61 18.69 -4.93
CA PHE A 199 11.66 19.60 -5.56
C PHE A 199 11.90 21.05 -5.09
N ARG A 200 12.12 21.24 -3.79
CA ARG A 200 12.40 22.56 -3.20
C ARG A 200 13.69 23.18 -3.73
N GLU A 201 14.69 22.36 -4.03
CA GLU A 201 15.98 22.81 -4.59
C GLU A 201 15.85 23.30 -6.04
N ARG A 202 14.88 22.80 -6.79
CA ARG A 202 14.63 23.19 -8.18
C ARG A 202 13.63 24.35 -8.28
N PHE A 203 12.53 24.25 -7.54
CA PHE A 203 11.40 25.17 -7.63
C PHE A 203 11.31 26.04 -6.37
N HIS A 204 12.18 27.05 -6.32
CA HIS A 204 12.23 27.99 -5.21
C HIS A 204 10.94 28.82 -5.14
N GLY A 205 10.43 29.07 -3.93
CA GLY A 205 9.23 29.90 -3.73
C GLY A 205 7.89 29.21 -3.99
N VAL A 206 7.84 28.05 -4.68
CA VAL A 206 6.60 27.26 -4.86
C VAL A 206 6.18 26.65 -3.51
N PRO A 207 5.00 26.94 -2.96
CA PRO A 207 4.61 26.42 -1.66
C PRO A 207 4.43 24.90 -1.67
N ILE A 208 4.74 24.26 -0.53
CA ILE A 208 4.58 22.83 -0.31
C ILE A 208 3.48 22.62 0.73
N MET A 209 2.54 21.71 0.44
CA MET A 209 1.55 21.24 1.40
C MET A 209 1.77 19.76 1.72
N ALA A 210 2.00 19.42 2.98
CA ALA A 210 2.17 18.05 3.43
C ALA A 210 0.98 17.63 4.30
N LEU A 211 0.28 16.57 3.92
CA LEU A 211 -0.91 16.10 4.62
C LEU A 211 -0.72 14.67 5.13
N THR A 212 -1.08 14.43 6.39
CA THR A 212 -1.03 13.07 6.97
C THR A 212 -2.05 12.90 8.10
N ALA A 213 -2.48 11.66 8.32
CA ALA A 213 -3.34 11.31 9.46
C ALA A 213 -2.57 10.82 10.68
N THR A 214 -1.36 10.34 10.50
CA THR A 214 -0.62 9.56 11.48
C THR A 214 0.83 10.02 11.51
N ALA A 215 1.11 11.08 12.28
CA ALA A 215 2.47 11.55 12.52
C ALA A 215 2.65 11.89 14.00
N THR A 216 3.52 11.14 14.68
CA THR A 216 4.04 11.50 16.00
C THR A 216 4.89 12.77 15.89
N PRO A 217 5.15 13.50 16.98
CA PRO A 217 5.97 14.73 16.93
C PRO A 217 7.31 14.54 16.21
N SER A 218 7.96 13.39 16.43
CA SER A 218 9.21 13.04 15.75
C SER A 218 9.07 12.80 14.24
N VAL A 219 7.92 12.26 13.78
CA VAL A 219 7.61 12.10 12.36
C VAL A 219 7.28 13.46 11.72
N GLN A 220 6.59 14.34 12.44
CA GLN A 220 6.26 15.69 11.95
C GLN A 220 7.54 16.48 11.63
N THR A 221 8.48 16.53 12.57
CA THR A 221 9.79 17.19 12.37
C THR A 221 10.55 16.59 11.19
N ASP A 222 10.49 15.27 11.03
CA ASP A 222 11.19 14.56 9.95
C ASP A 222 10.60 14.87 8.56
N ILE A 223 9.27 14.97 8.46
CA ILE A 223 8.57 15.39 7.24
C ILE A 223 8.97 16.82 6.85
N ILE A 224 8.85 17.76 7.79
CA ILE A 224 9.16 19.18 7.58
C ILE A 224 10.60 19.35 7.11
N ARG A 225 11.54 18.67 7.78
CA ARG A 225 12.97 18.69 7.42
C ARG A 225 13.21 18.06 6.04
N SER A 226 12.64 16.90 5.76
CA SER A 226 12.89 16.16 4.52
C SER A 226 12.33 16.89 3.29
N LEU A 227 11.18 17.55 3.43
CA LEU A 227 10.60 18.40 2.37
C LEU A 227 11.21 19.80 2.30
N LYS A 228 12.13 20.13 3.22
CA LYS A 228 12.78 21.45 3.32
C LYS A 228 11.75 22.59 3.37
N MET A 229 10.71 22.41 4.19
CA MET A 229 9.68 23.43 4.41
C MET A 229 10.27 24.53 5.31
N SER A 230 10.06 25.79 4.94
CA SER A 230 10.62 26.93 5.69
C SER A 230 9.80 27.20 6.95
N GLU A 231 10.43 27.16 8.13
CA GLU A 231 9.74 27.45 9.40
C GLU A 231 9.13 28.86 9.43
N GLU A 232 9.72 29.84 8.76
CA GLU A 232 9.22 31.22 8.68
C GLU A 232 7.94 31.35 7.84
N ARG A 233 7.70 30.40 6.93
CA ARG A 233 6.54 30.37 6.03
C ARG A 233 5.64 29.14 6.26
N LEU A 234 5.77 28.48 7.41
CA LEU A 234 5.06 27.24 7.71
C LEU A 234 3.81 27.50 8.55
N PHE A 235 2.65 27.21 7.97
CA PHE A 235 1.40 27.06 8.72
C PHE A 235 1.21 25.60 9.12
N THR A 236 1.04 25.34 10.42
CA THR A 236 0.79 24.00 10.95
C THR A 236 -0.63 23.90 11.51
N ALA A 237 -1.43 23.00 10.94
CA ALA A 237 -2.76 22.67 11.44
C ALA A 237 -2.77 21.24 11.99
N SER A 238 -2.88 21.13 13.31
CA SER A 238 -3.17 19.89 14.02
C SER A 238 -4.63 19.85 14.45
N HIS A 239 -5.31 18.76 14.09
CA HIS A 239 -6.64 18.44 14.58
C HIS A 239 -6.56 17.42 15.71
N PRO A 240 -7.52 17.43 16.65
CA PRO A 240 -7.60 16.42 17.69
C PRO A 240 -7.68 15.01 17.09
N PHE A 241 -6.90 14.08 17.64
CA PHE A 241 -6.96 12.66 17.25
C PHE A 241 -8.21 11.97 17.80
N ASN A 242 -8.87 12.60 18.76
CA ASN A 242 -10.03 12.04 19.40
C ASN A 242 -11.25 11.97 18.48
N ARG A 243 -11.78 10.76 18.31
CA ARG A 243 -13.07 10.54 17.65
C ARG A 243 -14.09 10.03 18.67
N ALA A 244 -14.85 10.97 19.22
CA ALA A 244 -15.83 10.70 20.27
C ALA A 244 -16.93 9.70 19.83
N ASN A 245 -17.19 9.56 18.53
CA ASN A 245 -18.19 8.61 18.03
C ASN A 245 -17.69 7.16 17.93
N LEU A 246 -16.39 6.90 18.14
CA LEU A 246 -15.81 5.56 18.10
C LEU A 246 -15.75 4.93 19.48
N PHE A 247 -16.37 3.75 19.61
CA PHE A 247 -16.32 2.94 20.82
C PHE A 247 -15.16 1.94 20.76
N TYR A 248 -14.11 2.12 21.56
CA TYR A 248 -12.98 1.20 21.63
C TYR A 248 -13.22 0.08 22.67
N ASP A 249 -13.07 -1.18 22.25
CA ASP A 249 -13.29 -2.38 23.09
C ASP A 249 -12.18 -3.41 22.85
N ILE A 250 -11.45 -3.79 23.90
CA ILE A 250 -10.42 -4.83 23.81
C ILE A 250 -11.02 -6.18 24.24
N LYS A 251 -10.86 -7.19 23.37
CA LYS A 251 -11.28 -8.57 23.61
C LYS A 251 -10.07 -9.44 23.92
N TYR A 252 -9.87 -9.70 25.20
CA TYR A 252 -8.86 -10.66 25.64
C TYR A 252 -9.29 -12.09 25.33
N THR A 253 -8.45 -12.82 24.63
CA THR A 253 -8.64 -14.22 24.26
C THR A 253 -7.45 -15.04 24.75
N ALA A 254 -7.69 -16.10 25.50
CA ALA A 254 -6.65 -17.06 25.85
C ALA A 254 -6.55 -18.09 24.72
N ALA A 255 -5.44 -18.07 23.97
CA ALA A 255 -5.06 -19.03 22.92
C ALA A 255 -6.23 -19.80 22.28
N LEU A 256 -7.15 -19.08 21.65
CA LEU A 256 -8.27 -19.70 20.95
C LEU A 256 -7.75 -20.33 19.66
N ASP A 257 -8.17 -21.56 19.39
CA ASP A 257 -8.03 -22.17 18.08
C ASP A 257 -8.69 -21.27 17.00
N SER A 258 -8.29 -21.45 15.74
CA SER A 258 -8.74 -20.57 14.65
C SER A 258 -10.27 -20.50 14.57
N LEU A 259 -10.96 -21.62 14.76
CA LEU A 259 -12.41 -21.72 14.68
C LEU A 259 -13.09 -20.92 15.81
N SER A 260 -12.59 -21.03 17.05
CA SER A 260 -13.10 -20.23 18.17
C SER A 260 -12.97 -18.72 17.94
N ARG A 261 -11.87 -18.27 17.32
CA ARG A 261 -11.71 -16.85 16.94
C ARG A 261 -12.73 -16.42 15.90
N MET A 262 -12.90 -17.22 14.85
CA MET A 262 -13.88 -16.97 13.79
C MET A 262 -15.31 -16.95 14.34
N SER A 263 -15.64 -17.84 15.29
CA SER A 263 -16.93 -17.85 16.00
C SER A 263 -17.15 -16.59 16.83
N ALA A 264 -16.13 -16.11 17.55
CA ALA A 264 -16.24 -14.86 18.32
C ALA A 264 -16.50 -13.64 17.42
N VAL A 265 -15.86 -13.59 16.25
CA VAL A 265 -16.09 -12.56 15.23
C VAL A 265 -17.53 -12.65 14.70
N TYR A 266 -17.99 -13.86 14.35
CA TYR A 266 -19.37 -14.09 13.92
C TYR A 266 -20.39 -13.62 14.97
N ASP A 267 -20.21 -14.01 16.23
CA ASP A 267 -21.11 -13.63 17.33
C ASP A 267 -21.16 -12.12 17.53
N PHE A 268 -20.02 -11.44 17.37
CA PHE A 268 -19.97 -9.99 17.42
C PHE A 268 -20.79 -9.33 16.30
N VAL A 269 -20.55 -9.73 15.04
CA VAL A 269 -21.24 -9.16 13.87
C VAL A 269 -22.73 -9.42 13.96
N MET A 270 -23.13 -10.66 14.25
CA MET A 270 -24.53 -11.06 14.40
C MET A 270 -25.22 -10.30 15.55
N THR A 271 -24.53 -10.11 16.68
CA THR A 271 -25.06 -9.30 17.79
C THR A 271 -25.27 -7.84 17.37
N LEU A 272 -24.36 -7.28 16.57
CA LEU A 272 -24.48 -5.91 16.06
C LEU A 272 -25.68 -5.78 15.10
N HIS A 273 -25.80 -6.70 14.14
CA HIS A 273 -26.92 -6.74 13.20
C HIS A 273 -28.27 -6.86 13.91
N ARG A 274 -28.40 -7.79 14.88
CA ARG A 274 -29.61 -7.96 15.70
C ARG A 274 -29.97 -6.70 16.48
N ARG A 275 -28.99 -6.04 17.11
CA ARG A 275 -29.23 -4.82 17.90
C ARG A 275 -29.69 -3.65 17.05
N ARG A 276 -29.26 -3.58 15.79
CA ARG A 276 -29.70 -2.54 14.84
C ARG A 276 -30.96 -2.95 14.07
N ALA A 277 -31.45 -4.17 14.27
CA ALA A 277 -32.54 -4.77 13.51
C ALA A 277 -32.30 -4.79 11.99
N ARG A 278 -31.03 -4.69 11.55
CA ARG A 278 -30.63 -4.72 10.14
C ARG A 278 -29.15 -5.07 9.99
N PRO A 279 -28.74 -5.60 8.81
CA PRO A 279 -27.33 -5.70 8.46
C PRO A 279 -26.62 -4.35 8.58
N SER A 280 -25.30 -4.40 8.77
CA SER A 280 -24.49 -3.22 9.01
C SER A 280 -23.13 -3.39 8.37
N SER A 281 -22.72 -2.33 7.69
CA SER A 281 -21.41 -2.15 7.06
C SER A 281 -20.29 -2.36 8.09
N GLY A 282 -19.40 -3.31 7.82
CA GLY A 282 -18.26 -3.63 8.68
C GLY A 282 -16.98 -3.96 7.92
N ILE A 283 -15.85 -3.77 8.60
CA ILE A 283 -14.51 -4.16 8.11
C ILE A 283 -13.88 -5.06 9.17
N ILE A 284 -13.33 -6.19 8.74
CA ILE A 284 -12.55 -7.09 9.58
C ILE A 284 -11.14 -7.17 9.02
N TYR A 285 -10.17 -6.64 9.75
CA TYR A 285 -8.76 -6.67 9.40
C TYR A 285 -8.10 -7.98 9.84
N CYS A 286 -7.71 -8.76 8.84
CA CYS A 286 -6.90 -9.97 8.93
C CYS A 286 -5.46 -9.66 8.51
N ARG A 287 -4.50 -10.47 8.96
CA ARG A 287 -3.08 -10.26 8.66
C ARG A 287 -2.59 -11.13 7.52
N ALA A 288 -3.19 -12.30 7.33
CA ALA A 288 -2.93 -13.18 6.20
C ALA A 288 -4.03 -13.13 5.13
N ARG A 289 -3.65 -13.37 3.87
CA ARG A 289 -4.59 -13.51 2.74
C ARG A 289 -5.52 -14.69 2.97
N LEU A 290 -4.95 -15.86 3.28
CA LEU A 290 -5.70 -17.07 3.59
C LEU A 290 -6.71 -16.86 4.73
N ALA A 291 -6.34 -16.10 5.76
CA ALA A 291 -7.26 -15.80 6.86
C ALA A 291 -8.46 -14.94 6.42
N CYS A 292 -8.28 -14.03 5.44
CA CYS A 292 -9.39 -13.30 4.82
C CYS A 292 -10.35 -14.26 4.11
N ASP A 293 -9.80 -15.20 3.35
CA ASP A 293 -10.56 -16.18 2.58
C ASP A 293 -11.33 -17.13 3.49
N GLU A 294 -10.67 -17.72 4.49
CA GLU A 294 -11.27 -18.63 5.47
C GLU A 294 -12.37 -17.92 6.29
N LEU A 295 -12.09 -16.73 6.80
CA LEU A 295 -13.05 -15.97 7.61
C LEU A 295 -14.26 -15.56 6.79
N SER A 296 -14.06 -15.04 5.57
CA SER A 296 -15.16 -14.64 4.70
C SER A 296 -16.02 -15.84 4.27
N ALA A 297 -15.40 -17.00 4.01
CA ALA A 297 -16.11 -18.24 3.70
C ALA A 297 -16.94 -18.73 4.89
N PHE A 298 -16.36 -18.70 6.10
CA PHE A 298 -17.06 -19.08 7.33
C PHE A 298 -18.26 -18.18 7.64
N LEU A 299 -18.09 -16.85 7.52
CA LEU A 299 -19.17 -15.89 7.75
C LEU A 299 -20.30 -16.08 6.72
N ARG A 300 -19.96 -16.28 5.43
CA ARG A 300 -20.93 -16.61 4.38
C ARG A 300 -21.69 -17.90 4.66
N GLY A 301 -20.99 -18.95 5.08
CA GLY A 301 -21.60 -20.23 5.46
C GLY A 301 -22.58 -20.13 6.65
N LYS A 302 -22.49 -19.05 7.44
CA LYS A 302 -23.39 -18.75 8.55
C LYS A 302 -24.46 -17.69 8.21
N GLY A 303 -24.57 -17.28 6.95
CA GLY A 303 -25.60 -16.35 6.47
C GLY A 303 -25.26 -14.86 6.59
N ILE A 304 -23.99 -14.49 6.83
CA ILE A 304 -23.53 -13.10 6.78
C ILE A 304 -22.96 -12.83 5.38
N SER A 305 -23.40 -11.75 4.72
CA SER A 305 -22.83 -11.35 3.44
C SER A 305 -21.41 -10.79 3.64
N ALA A 306 -20.40 -11.65 3.41
CA ALA A 306 -19.00 -11.31 3.60
C ALA A 306 -18.12 -11.65 2.39
N ARG A 307 -17.13 -10.80 2.08
CA ARG A 307 -16.17 -11.05 0.98
C ARG A 307 -14.72 -10.81 1.44
N PRO A 308 -13.75 -11.58 0.90
CA PRO A 308 -12.34 -11.31 1.14
C PRO A 308 -11.84 -10.13 0.31
N TYR A 309 -10.84 -9.39 0.80
CA TYR A 309 -10.20 -8.29 0.07
C TYR A 309 -8.69 -8.23 0.34
N HIS A 310 -7.90 -8.66 -0.64
CA HIS A 310 -6.43 -8.62 -0.59
C HIS A 310 -5.83 -8.65 -2.00
N ARG A 311 -4.53 -8.35 -2.11
CA ARG A 311 -3.79 -8.28 -3.39
C ARG A 311 -3.74 -9.58 -4.21
N GLY A 312 -4.19 -10.70 -3.65
CA GLY A 312 -4.26 -11.98 -4.37
C GLY A 312 -5.52 -12.13 -5.22
N ILE A 313 -6.49 -11.24 -5.06
CA ILE A 313 -7.75 -11.22 -5.82
C ILE A 313 -7.56 -10.31 -7.04
N SER A 314 -8.08 -10.73 -8.19
CA SER A 314 -8.02 -9.93 -9.43
C SER A 314 -8.65 -8.55 -9.28
N SER A 315 -8.10 -7.51 -9.91
CA SER A 315 -8.59 -6.12 -9.82
C SER A 315 -10.09 -6.00 -10.06
N HIS A 316 -10.61 -6.60 -11.14
CA HIS A 316 -12.05 -6.58 -11.46
C HIS A 316 -12.94 -7.11 -10.31
N MET A 317 -12.48 -8.14 -9.60
CA MET A 317 -13.21 -8.69 -8.45
C MET A 317 -13.08 -7.81 -7.21
N LEU A 318 -11.96 -7.11 -7.02
CA LEU A 318 -11.80 -6.12 -5.95
C LEU A 318 -12.73 -4.93 -6.18
N ASP A 319 -12.79 -4.41 -7.41
CA ASP A 319 -13.68 -3.31 -7.80
C ASP A 319 -15.15 -3.70 -7.60
N LYS A 320 -15.54 -4.90 -8.06
CA LYS A 320 -16.87 -5.45 -7.81
C LYS A 320 -17.19 -5.57 -6.32
N THR A 321 -16.27 -6.12 -5.52
CA THR A 321 -16.45 -6.28 -4.08
C THR A 321 -16.60 -4.92 -3.40
N LEU A 322 -15.83 -3.92 -3.82
CA LEU A 322 -15.91 -2.56 -3.31
C LEU A 322 -17.27 -1.95 -3.62
N SER A 323 -17.74 -2.02 -4.87
CA SER A 323 -19.07 -1.50 -5.26
C SER A 323 -20.21 -2.21 -4.51
N GLU A 324 -20.16 -3.54 -4.37
CA GLU A 324 -21.17 -4.30 -3.62
C GLU A 324 -21.15 -3.94 -2.11
N TRP A 325 -19.98 -3.63 -1.55
CA TRP A 325 -19.86 -3.20 -0.15
C TRP A 325 -20.29 -1.75 0.06
N GLU A 326 -20.04 -0.86 -0.91
CA GLU A 326 -20.54 0.52 -0.91
C GLU A 326 -22.06 0.58 -0.94
N ALA A 327 -22.73 -0.33 -1.67
CA ALA A 327 -24.18 -0.48 -1.64
C ALA A 327 -24.70 -1.25 -0.41
N GLY A 328 -23.88 -2.16 0.14
CA GLY A 328 -24.25 -3.07 1.22
C GLY A 328 -24.39 -2.43 2.61
N GLY A 329 -24.77 -3.25 3.59
CA GLY A 329 -24.88 -2.86 5.00
C GLY A 329 -26.11 -2.03 5.37
N ASN A 330 -27.07 -1.89 4.45
CA ASN A 330 -28.37 -1.25 4.68
C ASN A 330 -29.56 -2.22 4.68
N GLY A 331 -29.37 -3.44 4.21
CA GLY A 331 -30.41 -4.47 4.12
C GLY A 331 -30.95 -4.70 2.70
N ASP A 332 -30.61 -3.83 1.76
CA ASP A 332 -31.11 -3.85 0.37
C ASP A 332 -30.29 -4.75 -0.59
N GLY A 333 -29.47 -5.65 -0.03
CA GLY A 333 -28.53 -6.50 -0.78
C GLY A 333 -27.10 -5.94 -0.80
N GLY A 334 -26.16 -6.70 -1.39
CA GLY A 334 -24.73 -6.38 -1.43
C GLY A 334 -23.90 -7.05 -0.35
N VAL A 335 -22.70 -6.51 -0.09
CA VAL A 335 -21.73 -7.05 0.88
C VAL A 335 -21.80 -6.25 2.18
N ASP A 336 -22.14 -6.92 3.28
CA ASP A 336 -22.23 -6.25 4.58
C ASP A 336 -20.85 -6.07 5.23
N VAL A 337 -20.00 -7.08 5.10
CA VAL A 337 -18.72 -7.14 5.80
C VAL A 337 -17.59 -7.52 4.86
N VAL A 338 -16.48 -6.78 4.90
CA VAL A 338 -15.27 -7.13 4.15
C VAL A 338 -14.22 -7.67 5.11
N CYS A 339 -13.69 -8.86 4.81
CA CYS A 339 -12.55 -9.45 5.50
C CYS A 339 -11.29 -9.09 4.70
N ALA A 340 -10.46 -8.21 5.23
CA ALA A 340 -9.40 -7.60 4.46
C ALA A 340 -8.04 -7.58 5.13
N THR A 341 -7.01 -7.58 4.30
CA THR A 341 -5.66 -7.16 4.73
C THR A 341 -5.53 -5.63 4.72
N ILE A 342 -4.35 -5.11 5.05
CA ILE A 342 -3.99 -3.68 4.96
C ILE A 342 -4.24 -3.10 3.54
N ALA A 343 -4.34 -3.96 2.52
CA ALA A 343 -4.73 -3.57 1.18
C ALA A 343 -6.11 -2.86 1.13
N PHE A 344 -7.04 -3.17 2.03
CA PHE A 344 -8.31 -2.46 2.18
C PHE A 344 -8.16 -1.28 3.13
N GLY A 345 -7.29 -0.37 2.73
CA GLY A 345 -6.89 0.77 3.53
C GLY A 345 -7.22 2.06 2.80
N MET A 346 -6.18 2.67 2.27
CA MET A 346 -6.22 3.94 1.55
C MET A 346 -7.24 3.90 0.38
N GLY A 347 -8.06 4.95 0.24
CA GLY A 347 -9.12 5.02 -0.79
C GLY A 347 -10.54 4.69 -0.34
N ILE A 348 -10.70 3.98 0.78
CA ILE A 348 -12.03 3.63 1.29
C ILE A 348 -12.68 4.84 1.98
N ASP A 349 -13.85 5.26 1.51
CA ASP A 349 -14.62 6.40 2.03
C ASP A 349 -16.14 6.15 2.14
N LYS A 350 -16.52 4.97 2.65
CA LYS A 350 -17.90 4.70 3.04
C LYS A 350 -18.20 5.36 4.39
N SER A 351 -19.25 6.17 4.47
CA SER A 351 -19.54 7.00 5.65
C SER A 351 -20.13 6.21 6.83
N ASP A 352 -20.91 5.17 6.52
CA ASP A 352 -21.78 4.46 7.45
C ASP A 352 -21.19 3.16 8.04
N VAL A 353 -19.86 3.00 8.03
CA VAL A 353 -19.18 1.82 8.61
C VAL A 353 -19.40 1.75 10.12
N ARG A 354 -20.09 0.71 10.61
CA ARG A 354 -20.48 0.57 12.03
C ARG A 354 -19.52 -0.24 12.87
N SER A 355 -18.69 -1.08 12.26
CA SER A 355 -17.72 -1.87 12.99
C SER A 355 -16.41 -2.02 12.24
N ALA A 356 -15.31 -1.76 12.93
CA ALA A 356 -13.96 -2.10 12.51
C ALA A 356 -13.37 -3.09 13.52
N LEU A 357 -13.07 -4.30 13.07
CA LEU A 357 -12.47 -5.34 13.91
C LEU A 357 -11.03 -5.53 13.45
N SER A 358 -10.09 -5.54 14.39
CA SER A 358 -8.71 -5.93 14.12
C SER A 358 -8.40 -7.19 14.92
N SER A 359 -7.87 -8.20 14.24
CA SER A 359 -7.33 -9.39 14.89
C SER A 359 -5.81 -9.40 14.72
N PRO A 360 -5.03 -9.43 15.82
CA PRO A 360 -3.61 -9.74 15.77
C PRO A 360 -3.51 -11.24 15.51
N GLU A 361 -3.62 -11.61 14.25
CA GLU A 361 -3.24 -12.95 13.82
C GLU A 361 -1.73 -13.14 14.01
N ALA A 362 -1.34 -14.38 14.27
CA ALA A 362 0.02 -14.83 14.54
C ALA A 362 1.07 -14.47 13.47
N SER A 363 0.63 -14.04 12.29
CA SER A 363 1.46 -13.93 11.08
C SER A 363 2.08 -12.55 10.84
N LYS A 364 1.51 -11.44 11.36
CA LYS A 364 2.08 -10.10 11.13
C LYS A 364 1.74 -9.07 12.21
N PRO A 365 2.72 -8.27 12.69
CA PRO A 365 2.51 -7.26 13.72
C PRO A 365 1.72 -6.07 13.18
N ILE A 366 0.93 -5.46 14.06
CA ILE A 366 0.22 -4.20 13.83
C ILE A 366 0.96 -3.13 14.61
N LEU A 367 1.39 -2.06 13.95
CA LEU A 367 1.93 -0.89 14.65
C LEU A 367 0.77 -0.02 15.19
N TYR A 368 1.04 0.78 16.21
CA TYR A 368 0.02 1.60 16.86
C TYR A 368 -0.68 2.56 15.88
N SER A 369 0.10 3.24 15.03
CA SER A 369 -0.41 4.16 14.00
C SER A 369 -1.29 3.44 12.98
N GLY A 370 -0.92 2.23 12.58
CA GLY A 370 -1.70 1.39 11.69
C GLY A 370 -3.05 1.01 12.31
N TYR A 371 -3.07 0.59 13.58
CA TYR A 371 -4.32 0.31 14.30
C TYR A 371 -5.25 1.53 14.37
N TYR A 372 -4.69 2.72 14.63
CA TYR A 372 -5.46 3.97 14.61
C TYR A 372 -6.03 4.28 13.22
N GLN A 373 -5.25 4.07 12.15
CA GLN A 373 -5.70 4.30 10.78
C GLN A 373 -6.81 3.32 10.35
N GLU A 374 -6.68 2.04 10.73
CA GLU A 374 -7.68 0.98 10.50
C GLU A 374 -9.01 1.30 11.18
N THR A 375 -8.98 1.59 12.48
CA THR A 375 -10.17 1.90 13.27
C THR A 375 -10.79 3.25 12.90
N GLY A 376 -9.97 4.20 12.44
CA GLY A 376 -10.39 5.51 11.92
C GLY A 376 -11.28 5.46 10.67
N ARG A 377 -11.50 4.29 10.05
CA ARG A 377 -12.46 4.13 8.94
C ARG A 377 -13.90 3.97 9.39
N ALA A 378 -14.13 3.64 10.65
CA ALA A 378 -15.48 3.51 11.19
C ALA A 378 -16.15 4.90 11.36
N GLY A 379 -17.47 4.95 11.18
CA GLY A 379 -18.36 6.05 11.55
C GLY A 379 -17.99 7.44 11.04
N ARG A 380 -17.61 7.58 9.77
CA ARG A 380 -17.27 8.91 9.21
C ARG A 380 -18.46 9.85 9.10
N ASP A 381 -19.68 9.31 9.13
CA ASP A 381 -20.94 10.04 9.31
C ASP A 381 -21.14 10.65 10.71
N GLY A 382 -20.21 10.42 11.66
CA GLY A 382 -20.30 10.91 13.03
C GLY A 382 -21.17 10.06 13.96
N TYR A 383 -21.82 9.01 13.46
CA TYR A 383 -22.66 8.15 14.29
C TYR A 383 -21.84 7.10 15.07
N PRO A 384 -22.37 6.61 16.21
CA PRO A 384 -21.69 5.63 17.05
C PRO A 384 -21.27 4.38 16.29
N SER A 385 -19.99 4.05 16.33
CA SER A 385 -19.41 2.88 15.65
C SER A 385 -18.43 2.16 16.58
N LYS A 386 -18.24 0.85 16.41
CA LYS A 386 -17.44 0.02 17.32
C LYS A 386 -16.10 -0.36 16.71
N CYS A 387 -15.02 -0.14 17.46
CA CYS A 387 -13.67 -0.54 17.14
C CYS A 387 -13.26 -1.65 18.13
N VAL A 388 -13.04 -2.86 17.63
CA VAL A 388 -12.74 -4.02 18.47
C VAL A 388 -11.38 -4.58 18.11
N LEU A 389 -10.51 -4.71 19.11
CA LEU A 389 -9.23 -5.39 18.98
C LEU A 389 -9.27 -6.69 19.77
N TYR A 390 -9.13 -7.82 19.08
CA TYR A 390 -8.87 -9.10 19.74
C TYR A 390 -7.41 -9.10 20.23
N TYR A 391 -7.12 -9.67 21.39
CA TYR A 391 -5.76 -9.64 21.93
C TYR A 391 -5.46 -10.91 22.73
N SER A 392 -4.29 -11.50 22.48
CA SER A 392 -3.72 -12.58 23.28
C SER A 392 -2.25 -12.28 23.57
N ARG A 393 -1.77 -12.67 24.75
CA ARG A 393 -0.35 -12.51 25.11
C ARG A 393 0.53 -13.45 24.31
N GLU A 394 0.02 -14.61 23.92
CA GLU A 394 0.70 -15.58 23.07
C GLU A 394 0.98 -15.01 21.68
N ASP A 395 0.00 -14.34 21.06
CA ASP A 395 0.21 -13.65 19.77
C ASP A 395 1.15 -12.46 19.96
N ALA A 396 0.95 -11.64 20.99
CA ALA A 396 1.81 -10.49 21.27
C ALA A 396 3.28 -10.87 21.46
N PHE A 397 3.57 -11.96 22.17
CA PHE A 397 4.93 -12.47 22.37
C PHE A 397 5.56 -12.94 21.05
N ARG A 398 4.83 -13.74 20.26
CA ARG A 398 5.29 -14.21 18.94
C ARG A 398 5.59 -13.05 18.00
N LEU A 399 4.69 -12.07 17.94
CA LEU A 399 4.84 -10.87 17.12
C LEU A 399 5.99 -9.99 17.62
N ARG A 400 6.21 -9.87 18.93
CA ARG A 400 7.36 -9.15 19.50
C ARG A 400 8.68 -9.73 18.98
N LYS A 401 8.80 -11.07 18.96
CA LYS A 401 9.99 -11.74 18.41
C LYS A 401 10.17 -11.42 16.92
N LEU A 402 9.12 -11.48 16.11
CA LEU A 402 9.19 -11.17 14.68
C LEU A 402 9.62 -9.72 14.41
N VAL A 403 9.11 -8.75 15.17
CA VAL A 403 9.51 -7.34 15.05
C VAL A 403 10.99 -7.17 15.43
N SER A 404 11.43 -7.82 16.52
CA SER A 404 12.83 -7.79 16.95
C SER A 404 13.78 -8.43 15.93
N ASP A 405 13.42 -9.59 15.38
CA ASP A 405 14.22 -10.29 14.37
C ASP A 405 14.33 -9.49 13.07
N SER A 406 13.22 -8.89 12.62
CA SER A 406 13.20 -7.97 11.47
C SER A 406 14.10 -6.75 11.69
N HIS A 407 14.11 -6.20 12.90
CA HIS A 407 14.99 -5.09 13.26
C HIS A 407 16.47 -5.51 13.29
N ALA A 408 16.78 -6.67 13.87
CA ALA A 408 18.14 -7.21 13.91
C ALA A 408 18.69 -7.46 12.49
N LYS A 409 17.88 -8.02 11.59
CA LYS A 409 18.25 -8.19 10.17
C LYS A 409 18.57 -6.87 9.49
N ARG A 410 17.78 -5.82 9.74
CA ARG A 410 18.05 -4.47 9.21
C ARG A 410 19.34 -3.89 9.78
N GLN A 411 19.63 -4.07 11.07
CA GLN A 411 20.87 -3.62 11.68
C GLN A 411 22.10 -4.30 11.07
N GLN A 412 22.00 -5.61 10.82
CA GLN A 412 23.05 -6.37 10.15
C GLN A 412 23.26 -5.90 8.70
N ALA A 413 22.19 -5.64 7.94
CA ALA A 413 22.31 -5.12 6.58
C ALA A 413 22.95 -3.71 6.56
N ALA A 414 22.56 -2.83 7.48
CA ALA A 414 23.12 -1.48 7.58
C ALA A 414 24.60 -1.49 7.96
N SER A 415 25.03 -2.37 8.86
CA SER A 415 26.45 -2.50 9.24
C SER A 415 27.32 -3.04 8.11
N THR A 416 26.77 -3.85 7.20
CA THR A 416 27.47 -4.34 6.01
C THR A 416 27.52 -3.34 4.84
N MET A 417 26.61 -2.37 4.77
CA MET A 417 26.45 -1.47 3.62
C MET A 417 26.77 0.01 3.90
N TYR A 418 27.33 0.38 5.06
CA TYR A 418 27.46 1.78 5.50
C TYR A 418 26.12 2.55 5.41
N GLY A 419 25.01 1.85 5.60
CA GLY A 419 23.67 2.44 5.59
C GLY A 419 23.35 3.13 6.92
N PRO A 420 22.36 4.04 6.95
CA PRO A 420 21.89 4.63 8.19
C PRO A 420 21.43 3.55 9.18
N GLN A 421 21.75 3.72 10.46
CA GLN A 421 21.35 2.81 11.54
C GLN A 421 19.81 2.69 11.57
N PRO A 422 19.23 1.49 11.50
CA PRO A 422 17.78 1.32 11.58
C PRO A 422 17.29 1.68 12.98
N SER A 423 16.18 2.39 13.08
CA SER A 423 15.64 2.79 14.39
C SER A 423 14.79 1.70 15.06
N GLN A 424 14.82 1.75 16.39
CA GLN A 424 14.02 0.94 17.30
C GLN A 424 12.52 1.27 17.25
N ARG A 425 12.07 2.27 16.48
CA ARG A 425 10.72 2.85 16.60
C ARG A 425 9.59 1.89 16.22
N SER A 426 9.81 0.91 15.34
CA SER A 426 8.82 -0.14 15.08
C SER A 426 8.56 -1.00 16.33
N ILE A 427 9.61 -1.24 17.11
CA ILE A 427 9.55 -1.98 18.38
C ILE A 427 8.86 -1.12 19.44
N ASP A 428 9.16 0.17 19.47
CA ASP A 428 8.52 1.12 20.39
C ASP A 428 7.02 1.28 20.07
N SER A 429 6.65 1.42 18.80
CA SER A 429 5.25 1.52 18.36
C SER A 429 4.47 0.24 18.65
N PHE A 430 5.08 -0.93 18.43
CA PHE A 430 4.45 -2.20 18.76
C PHE A 430 4.31 -2.38 20.29
N SER A 431 5.34 -2.00 21.06
CA SER A 431 5.29 -2.04 22.52
C SER A 431 4.23 -1.09 23.07
N ALA A 432 4.11 0.13 22.51
CA ALA A 432 3.06 1.07 22.86
C ALA A 432 1.66 0.52 22.56
N LEU A 433 1.48 -0.30 21.51
CA LEU A 433 0.20 -0.95 21.24
C LEU A 433 -0.10 -2.03 22.27
N ILE A 434 0.90 -2.82 22.67
CA ILE A 434 0.75 -3.78 23.76
C ILE A 434 0.36 -3.06 25.05
N ASP A 435 1.05 -1.98 25.40
CA ASP A 435 0.72 -1.16 26.57
C ASP A 435 -0.69 -0.60 26.47
N TYR A 436 -1.09 -0.10 25.30
CA TYR A 436 -2.46 0.33 25.04
C TYR A 436 -3.47 -0.79 25.23
N THR A 437 -3.16 -2.04 24.88
CA THR A 437 -4.09 -3.16 25.08
C THR A 437 -4.16 -3.62 26.53
N GLU A 438 -3.04 -3.72 27.23
CA GLU A 438 -2.97 -4.26 28.58
C GLU A 438 -3.29 -3.23 29.66
N ASN A 439 -3.11 -1.94 29.39
CA ASN A 439 -3.41 -0.88 30.34
C ASN A 439 -4.93 -0.69 30.46
N VAL A 440 -5.52 -1.20 31.54
CA VAL A 440 -6.95 -1.05 31.84
C VAL A 440 -7.24 0.14 32.75
N THR A 441 -6.24 0.88 33.22
CA THR A 441 -6.42 2.03 34.12
C THR A 441 -6.47 3.36 33.36
N MET A 442 -5.97 3.40 32.14
CA MET A 442 -6.01 4.56 31.25
C MET A 442 -7.16 4.46 30.24
N CYS A 443 -7.80 5.59 29.95
CA CYS A 443 -8.81 5.68 28.91
C CYS A 443 -8.19 5.41 27.53
N ARG A 444 -8.85 4.59 26.70
CA ARG A 444 -8.38 4.27 25.34
C ARG A 444 -8.22 5.52 24.47
N HIS A 445 -9.19 6.43 24.49
CA HIS A 445 -9.12 7.70 23.73
C HIS A 445 -7.96 8.57 24.18
N VAL A 446 -7.77 8.73 25.49
CA VAL A 446 -6.64 9.52 26.03
C VAL A 446 -5.30 8.87 25.69
N SER A 447 -5.20 7.55 25.73
CA SER A 447 -3.98 6.84 25.34
C SER A 447 -3.61 7.10 23.87
N ILE A 448 -4.59 7.11 22.96
CA ILE A 448 -4.39 7.44 21.55
C ILE A 448 -3.88 8.88 21.40
N CYS A 449 -4.55 9.83 22.05
CA CYS A 449 -4.17 11.25 21.95
C CYS A 449 -2.75 11.49 22.50
N LYS A 450 -2.41 10.88 23.64
CA LYS A 450 -1.05 10.93 24.22
C LYS A 450 0.01 10.33 23.29
N TYR A 451 -0.30 9.22 22.61
CA TYR A 451 0.63 8.58 21.68
C TYR A 451 1.05 9.52 20.53
N PHE A 452 0.11 10.33 20.03
CA PHE A 452 0.38 11.30 18.97
C PHE A 452 0.87 12.67 19.49
N GLY A 453 1.10 12.82 20.79
CA GLY A 453 1.74 13.99 21.39
C GLY A 453 0.79 15.02 22.02
N GLU A 454 -0.51 14.73 22.16
CA GLU A 454 -1.41 15.60 22.92
C GLU A 454 -1.10 15.53 24.42
N THR A 455 -0.89 16.69 25.04
CA THR A 455 -0.66 16.83 26.48
C THR A 455 -1.99 16.90 27.23
N ILE A 456 -2.42 15.75 27.76
CA ILE A 456 -3.69 15.64 28.50
C ILE A 456 -3.43 15.35 29.98
N ASP A 457 -3.99 16.19 30.85
CA ASP A 457 -4.03 15.94 32.28
C ASP A 457 -4.98 14.77 32.57
N THR A 458 -4.40 13.65 33.00
CA THR A 458 -5.14 12.42 33.36
C THR A 458 -5.61 12.40 34.81
N SER A 459 -5.21 13.39 35.63
CA SER A 459 -5.66 13.51 37.01
C SER A 459 -7.06 14.13 37.11
N ASP A 460 -7.41 15.00 36.16
CA ASP A 460 -8.73 15.61 36.04
C ASP A 460 -9.73 14.67 35.33
N LYS A 461 -10.73 14.21 36.08
CA LYS A 461 -11.77 13.31 35.56
C LYS A 461 -12.69 13.98 34.54
N GLU A 462 -12.98 15.28 34.66
CA GLU A 462 -13.86 15.98 33.72
C GLU A 462 -13.16 16.19 32.38
N VAL A 463 -11.85 16.45 32.39
CA VAL A 463 -11.03 16.47 31.17
C VAL A 463 -11.09 15.11 30.49
N VAL A 464 -10.78 14.00 31.16
CA VAL A 464 -10.84 12.65 30.56
C VAL A 464 -12.25 12.30 30.04
N LYS A 465 -13.30 12.74 30.75
CA LYS A 465 -14.69 12.54 30.35
C LYS A 465 -15.07 13.31 29.10
N SER A 466 -14.51 14.50 28.87
CA SER A 466 -14.73 15.26 27.64
C SER A 466 -14.21 14.54 26.38
N TYR A 467 -13.13 13.75 26.51
CA TYR A 467 -12.59 12.96 25.41
C TYR A 467 -13.39 11.68 25.14
N CYS A 468 -13.76 10.94 26.18
CA CYS A 468 -14.35 9.60 26.01
C CYS A 468 -15.88 9.60 26.05
N ASN A 469 -16.49 10.28 27.02
CA ASN A 469 -17.92 10.25 27.30
C ASN A 469 -18.56 8.84 27.21
N ASN A 470 -18.05 7.86 27.98
CA ASN A 470 -18.51 6.46 27.96
C ASN A 470 -18.31 5.69 26.64
N MET A 471 -17.36 6.12 25.79
CA MET A 471 -17.05 5.45 24.54
C MET A 471 -15.85 4.48 24.62
N CYS A 472 -15.47 4.06 25.82
CA CYS A 472 -14.38 3.11 26.02
C CYS A 472 -14.72 1.98 27.01
N ASP A 473 -13.87 0.95 27.07
CA ASP A 473 -13.99 -0.21 27.96
C ASP A 473 -13.23 -0.06 29.29
N SER A 474 -12.19 0.77 29.40
CA SER A 474 -11.15 0.64 30.43
C SER A 474 -11.40 1.36 31.77
N VAL A 475 -11.87 2.61 31.80
CA VAL A 475 -11.81 3.44 33.05
C VAL A 475 -13.07 3.42 33.94
N PRO A 476 -12.97 3.05 35.24
CA PRO A 476 -14.02 3.23 36.25
C PRO A 476 -14.62 4.64 36.26
N GLN A 477 -15.95 4.76 36.26
CA GLN A 477 -16.69 6.04 36.39
C GLN A 477 -16.62 7.00 35.18
N VAL A 478 -15.71 6.78 34.22
CA VAL A 478 -15.54 7.62 33.01
C VAL A 478 -15.81 6.84 31.72
N CYS A 479 -15.62 5.52 31.75
CA CYS A 479 -15.87 4.60 30.65
C CYS A 479 -16.96 3.57 31.01
N LYS A 480 -17.50 2.91 29.98
CA LYS A 480 -18.79 2.20 30.06
C LYS A 480 -18.73 0.86 30.81
N TYR A 481 -17.62 0.11 30.69
CA TYR A 481 -17.52 -1.27 31.24
C TYR A 481 -16.17 -1.63 31.92
N PRO A 482 -15.71 -0.82 32.88
CA PRO A 482 -14.36 -0.92 33.45
C PRO A 482 -14.12 -2.20 34.26
N ASP A 483 -15.06 -2.58 35.13
CA ASP A 483 -14.95 -3.84 35.89
C ASP A 483 -14.98 -5.07 34.98
N LYS A 484 -15.58 -4.94 33.79
CA LYS A 484 -15.63 -6.01 32.80
C LYS A 484 -14.30 -6.11 32.07
N ALA A 485 -13.66 -4.99 31.74
CA ALA A 485 -12.32 -4.99 31.15
C ALA A 485 -11.28 -5.57 32.11
N LEU A 486 -11.31 -5.17 33.39
CA LEU A 486 -10.46 -5.73 34.44
C LEU A 486 -10.63 -7.25 34.58
N ARG A 487 -11.88 -7.73 34.68
CA ARG A 487 -12.17 -9.17 34.74
C ARG A 487 -11.72 -9.93 33.49
N ARG A 488 -11.90 -9.37 32.30
CA ARG A 488 -11.42 -10.01 31.07
C ARG A 488 -9.90 -10.04 30.98
N LYS A 489 -9.20 -9.00 31.49
CA LYS A 489 -7.73 -8.99 31.57
C LYS A 489 -7.21 -10.13 32.45
N GLN A 490 -7.93 -10.50 33.52
CA GLN A 490 -7.57 -11.65 34.36
C GLN A 490 -7.60 -12.99 33.61
N ASN A 491 -8.31 -13.08 32.47
CA ASN A 491 -8.32 -14.26 31.63
C ASN A 491 -7.08 -14.37 30.73
N LEU A 492 -6.19 -13.37 30.71
CA LEU A 492 -4.92 -13.47 29.99
C LEU A 492 -3.97 -14.42 30.72
N SER A 493 -3.22 -15.20 29.93
CA SER A 493 -2.11 -16.01 30.45
C SER A 493 -1.09 -15.13 31.16
N SER A 494 -0.46 -15.62 32.24
CA SER A 494 0.65 -14.89 32.86
C SER A 494 1.85 -14.82 31.92
N GLU A 495 2.63 -13.74 32.02
CA GLU A 495 3.83 -13.53 31.18
C GLU A 495 4.81 -14.70 31.30
N ASP A 496 5.05 -15.19 32.52
CA ASP A 496 5.90 -16.35 32.77
C ASP A 496 5.42 -17.61 32.06
N ARG A 497 4.10 -17.85 32.03
CA ARG A 497 3.52 -19.02 31.35
C ARG A 497 3.69 -18.92 29.85
N VAL A 498 3.52 -17.73 29.27
CA VAL A 498 3.72 -17.52 27.83
C VAL A 498 5.18 -17.73 27.46
N ALA A 499 6.12 -17.19 28.26
CA ALA A 499 7.56 -17.36 28.04
C ALA A 499 8.00 -18.84 28.12
N VAL A 500 7.44 -19.61 29.06
CA VAL A 500 7.72 -21.06 29.19
C VAL A 500 7.11 -21.84 28.03
N LEU A 501 5.86 -21.54 27.64
CA LEU A 501 5.18 -22.21 26.51
C LEU A 501 5.89 -21.94 25.18
N SER A 502 6.47 -20.75 25.00
CA SER A 502 7.25 -20.43 23.79
C SER A 502 8.61 -21.10 23.77
N ASN A 503 9.25 -21.31 24.92
CA ASN A 503 10.55 -22.00 25.01
C ASN A 503 10.41 -23.53 24.91
N SER A 504 9.26 -24.09 25.27
CA SER A 504 8.99 -25.53 25.24
C SER A 504 8.37 -26.03 23.92
N ARG A 505 7.84 -25.11 23.10
CA ARG A 505 7.29 -25.40 21.78
C ARG A 505 8.27 -25.02 20.67
N SER A 506 9.25 -25.88 20.42
CA SER A 506 9.74 -26.12 19.05
C SER A 506 8.63 -26.85 18.30
N PHE A 507 7.54 -26.15 17.96
CA PHE A 507 6.54 -26.67 17.04
C PHE A 507 7.11 -26.54 15.63
N ASN A 508 7.10 -27.65 14.87
CA ASN A 508 7.43 -27.68 13.45
C ASN A 508 6.75 -26.51 12.72
N THR A 509 7.56 -25.55 12.30
CA THR A 509 7.25 -24.60 11.24
C THR A 509 7.51 -25.30 9.90
N ASP A 510 6.70 -26.30 9.57
CA ASP A 510 6.65 -26.91 8.24
C ASP A 510 5.25 -26.74 7.66
N VAL A 511 4.68 -25.52 7.75
CA VAL A 511 3.62 -25.05 6.84
C VAL A 511 3.71 -23.51 6.82
N PHE A 512 3.84 -22.94 5.63
CA PHE A 512 3.92 -21.50 5.30
C PHE A 512 5.31 -20.84 5.44
N GLU A 513 6.27 -21.29 4.62
CA GLU A 513 7.23 -20.36 4.01
C GLU A 513 6.76 -20.10 2.58
N ASP A 514 6.32 -18.88 2.31
CA ASP A 514 6.42 -18.24 1.00
C ASP A 514 6.72 -16.75 1.22
N ASP A 515 7.70 -16.29 0.45
CA ASP A 515 8.14 -14.91 0.19
C ASP A 515 8.86 -14.09 1.28
N VAL A 516 10.12 -14.47 1.57
CA VAL A 516 11.26 -13.52 1.60
C VAL A 516 12.54 -14.25 1.17
N GLU A 517 13.11 -13.90 0.02
CA GLU A 517 14.48 -14.27 -0.37
C GLU A 517 15.49 -13.88 0.73
N SER A 518 16.22 -14.84 1.32
CA SER A 518 17.57 -14.58 1.88
C SER A 518 18.28 -15.88 2.31
N SER A 519 19.50 -16.02 1.77
CA SER A 519 20.57 -17.00 2.01
C SER A 519 20.86 -17.48 3.44
N CYS A 520 21.14 -18.78 3.58
CA CYS A 520 21.55 -19.46 4.83
C CYS A 520 22.99 -19.15 5.30
N PRO A 521 23.25 -19.01 6.62
CA PRO A 521 24.60 -18.95 7.19
C PRO A 521 25.17 -20.34 7.59
N VAL A 522 26.49 -20.49 7.46
CA VAL A 522 27.32 -21.66 7.86
C VAL A 522 28.01 -21.35 9.21
N PRO A 523 28.29 -22.34 10.08
CA PRO A 523 28.86 -22.11 11.41
C PRO A 523 30.37 -21.81 11.33
N GLN A 524 30.85 -20.77 12.03
CA GLN A 524 32.29 -20.50 12.16
C GLN A 524 32.90 -21.19 13.38
N LYS A 525 33.94 -21.99 13.13
CA LYS A 525 34.96 -22.45 14.08
C LYS A 525 35.99 -21.33 14.33
N ALA A 526 36.56 -21.36 15.53
CA ALA A 526 37.59 -20.46 16.07
C ALA A 526 38.92 -20.44 15.27
N PRO A 527 39.71 -19.35 15.37
CA PRO A 527 40.95 -19.15 14.59
C PRO A 527 42.20 -19.82 15.22
N PRO A 528 43.24 -20.17 14.42
CA PRO A 528 44.53 -20.66 14.93
C PRO A 528 45.71 -19.69 14.75
N GLY A 529 46.68 -19.80 15.68
CA GLY A 529 48.06 -19.28 15.62
C GLY A 529 48.43 -18.44 16.84
N GLN A 530 49.57 -18.56 17.55
CA GLN A 530 50.83 -19.34 17.55
C GLN A 530 51.51 -19.02 18.93
N PRO A 531 52.76 -19.41 19.26
CA PRO A 531 53.35 -20.72 19.55
C PRO A 531 53.77 -20.90 21.05
N ASN A 532 54.12 -22.14 21.42
CA ASN A 532 54.72 -22.61 22.69
C ASN A 532 56.06 -21.92 23.05
N PRO A 533 56.51 -21.85 24.33
CA PRO A 533 56.95 -23.04 25.10
C PRO A 533 56.79 -23.00 26.65
N GLY A 534 56.80 -24.17 27.29
CA GLY A 534 57.20 -24.27 28.71
C GLY A 534 56.57 -25.37 29.56
N GLN A 535 57.30 -26.49 29.71
CA GLN A 535 57.51 -27.27 30.94
C GLN A 535 56.35 -28.03 31.65
N ALA A 536 56.48 -29.37 31.56
CA ALA A 536 56.63 -30.32 32.66
C ALA A 536 55.51 -30.58 33.69
N GLY A 537 55.09 -31.85 33.76
CA GLY A 537 55.07 -32.59 35.03
C GLY A 537 53.78 -33.33 35.41
N SER A 538 53.84 -34.68 35.39
CA SER A 538 53.17 -35.67 36.30
C SER A 538 51.65 -35.60 36.53
N GLY A 539 50.84 -36.67 36.56
CA GLY A 539 51.05 -38.11 36.66
C GLY A 539 49.82 -38.74 37.36
N GLY A 540 49.41 -39.94 36.95
CA GLY A 540 48.86 -40.97 37.84
C GLY A 540 47.38 -40.97 38.28
N LEU A 541 46.62 -41.90 37.66
CA LEU A 541 45.91 -43.04 38.29
C LEU A 541 44.50 -42.92 38.98
N LYS A 542 43.66 -43.90 38.56
CA LYS A 542 42.72 -44.79 39.31
C LYS A 542 41.19 -44.58 39.23
N ARG A 543 40.54 -45.63 38.68
CA ARG A 543 39.15 -46.13 38.91
C ARG A 543 39.10 -46.93 40.25
N PRO A 544 37.94 -47.19 40.91
CA PRO A 544 37.00 -48.27 40.48
C PRO A 544 35.48 -48.18 40.88
N ASN A 545 34.72 -49.05 40.19
CA ASN A 545 33.39 -49.68 40.41
C ASN A 545 32.59 -49.48 41.72
N THR A 546 31.25 -49.45 41.59
CA THR A 546 30.31 -50.52 42.03
C THR A 546 28.84 -50.20 41.68
N CYS A 547 28.08 -51.23 41.28
CA CYS A 547 26.61 -51.26 41.18
C CYS A 547 26.02 -52.06 42.37
N PRO A 548 24.71 -51.93 42.66
CA PRO A 548 23.85 -53.12 42.57
C PRO A 548 22.43 -52.86 42.00
N ALA A 549 21.70 -53.94 41.73
CA ALA A 549 20.53 -54.05 40.86
C ALA A 549 19.16 -54.20 41.57
N GLY A 550 18.08 -53.75 40.88
CA GLY A 550 16.69 -54.25 40.90
C GLY A 550 15.66 -53.60 41.86
N PRO A 551 14.33 -53.69 41.63
CA PRO A 551 13.60 -54.41 40.56
C PRO A 551 12.49 -53.60 39.82
N SER A 552 11.98 -54.23 38.75
CA SER A 552 10.90 -53.80 37.84
C SER A 552 9.48 -53.83 38.45
N THR A 553 8.65 -52.84 38.12
CA THR A 553 7.17 -52.96 38.15
C THR A 553 6.50 -52.22 36.98
N LYS A 554 5.34 -52.74 36.61
CA LYS A 554 4.63 -52.63 35.33
C LYS A 554 3.90 -51.29 35.15
N LYS A 555 3.76 -50.87 33.88
CA LYS A 555 2.91 -49.75 33.42
C LYS A 555 1.44 -49.95 33.86
N ALA A 556 0.90 -48.96 34.58
CA ALA A 556 -0.54 -48.84 34.81
C ALA A 556 -1.14 -47.83 33.81
N LYS A 557 -2.19 -48.27 33.12
CA LYS A 557 -2.98 -47.55 32.12
C LYS A 557 -4.08 -46.80 32.89
N LEU A 558 -4.07 -45.47 32.87
CA LEU A 558 -5.13 -44.66 33.49
C LEU A 558 -6.23 -44.42 32.44
N GLU A 559 -7.37 -45.09 32.56
CA GLU A 559 -8.59 -44.79 31.82
C GLU A 559 -9.29 -43.60 32.50
N VAL A 560 -9.44 -42.49 31.77
CA VAL A 560 -10.24 -41.34 32.20
C VAL A 560 -11.61 -41.44 31.52
N LEU A 561 -12.62 -41.84 32.29
CA LEU A 561 -14.03 -41.76 31.89
C LEU A 561 -14.51 -40.29 31.94
N PRO A 562 -15.34 -39.85 30.98
CA PRO A 562 -15.93 -38.51 30.99
C PRO A 562 -17.00 -38.38 32.10
N PRO A 563 -17.18 -37.19 32.72
CA PRO A 563 -18.17 -37.01 33.78
C PRO A 563 -19.59 -37.05 33.23
N ALA A 564 -20.48 -37.70 34.00
CA ALA A 564 -21.89 -37.89 33.70
C ALA A 564 -22.68 -36.58 33.61
N LEU A 565 -23.51 -36.47 32.57
CA LEU A 565 -24.52 -35.42 32.40
C LEU A 565 -25.62 -35.58 33.46
N ILE A 566 -25.64 -34.70 34.45
CA ILE A 566 -26.78 -34.57 35.37
C ILE A 566 -27.76 -33.56 34.76
N THR A 567 -28.79 -34.08 34.08
CA THR A 567 -29.96 -33.30 33.65
C THR A 567 -30.91 -33.11 34.83
N LYS A 568 -31.12 -31.87 35.28
CA LYS A 568 -32.24 -31.54 36.17
C LYS A 568 -33.43 -31.03 35.33
N PRO A 569 -34.66 -31.49 35.61
CA PRO A 569 -35.82 -31.17 34.79
C PRO A 569 -36.35 -29.75 35.05
N TYR A 570 -36.93 -29.21 34.00
CA TYR A 570 -37.63 -27.93 33.91
C TYR A 570 -38.93 -27.98 34.74
N SER A 571 -39.14 -27.02 35.64
CA SER A 571 -40.45 -26.74 36.24
C SER A 571 -40.77 -25.25 36.17
N SER A 572 -41.97 -24.98 35.66
CA SER A 572 -42.55 -23.68 35.36
C SER A 572 -43.37 -23.10 36.52
N VAL A 573 -43.75 -21.81 36.34
CA VAL A 573 -44.71 -20.98 37.11
C VAL A 573 -44.10 -20.34 38.36
N GLY A 574 -44.13 -19.03 38.62
CA GLY A 574 -44.89 -17.87 38.15
C GLY A 574 -45.05 -16.98 39.40
N THR A 575 -44.59 -15.72 39.43
CA THR A 575 -45.42 -14.52 39.46
C THR A 575 -44.53 -13.38 39.98
N LEU A 576 -44.46 -12.22 39.31
CA LEU A 576 -44.67 -10.90 39.92
C LEU A 576 -44.56 -9.81 38.84
N ARG A 577 -45.71 -9.17 38.63
CA ARG A 577 -45.95 -8.02 37.76
C ARG A 577 -45.45 -6.75 38.45
N GLN A 578 -44.68 -5.91 37.77
CA GLN A 578 -44.72 -4.44 37.85
C GLN A 578 -44.00 -3.86 36.60
N PRO A 579 -44.61 -2.91 35.86
CA PRO A 579 -44.00 -2.30 34.67
C PRO A 579 -42.98 -1.22 35.08
N PHE A 580 -41.79 -1.25 34.48
CA PHE A 580 -40.76 -0.24 34.73
C PHE A 580 -41.06 1.04 33.92
N LYS A 581 -41.12 2.18 34.62
CA LYS A 581 -41.43 3.52 34.10
C LYS A 581 -40.29 4.08 33.23
N ILE A 582 -40.67 4.76 32.15
CA ILE A 582 -39.77 5.54 31.27
C ILE A 582 -39.61 6.95 31.85
N PRO A 583 -38.39 7.52 31.97
CA PRO A 583 -38.23 8.94 32.24
C PRO A 583 -38.09 9.77 30.95
N PHE A 584 -39.02 10.72 30.83
CA PHE A 584 -38.96 12.06 30.22
C PHE A 584 -38.68 12.27 28.71
N LYS A 585 -39.71 12.86 28.07
CA LYS A 585 -39.75 13.55 26.78
C LYS A 585 -39.14 14.95 26.89
N VAL A 586 -38.53 15.43 25.81
CA VAL A 586 -38.23 16.85 25.55
C VAL A 586 -39.01 17.27 24.28
N PRO A 587 -39.65 18.45 24.23
CA PRO A 587 -40.73 18.73 23.27
C PRO A 587 -40.22 19.19 21.89
N PHE A 588 -40.90 18.69 20.85
CA PHE A 588 -40.80 19.18 19.47
C PHE A 588 -41.46 20.57 19.35
N LYS A 589 -40.73 21.56 18.83
CA LYS A 589 -41.30 22.79 18.27
C LYS A 589 -41.69 22.51 16.81
N GLN A 590 -42.98 22.57 16.51
CA GLN A 590 -43.47 22.67 15.14
C GLN A 590 -43.38 24.11 14.64
N PRO A 591 -43.07 24.36 13.36
CA PRO A 591 -43.30 25.66 12.73
C PRO A 591 -44.80 25.90 12.52
N SER A 592 -45.21 27.14 12.82
CA SER A 592 -46.56 27.67 12.67
C SER A 592 -47.04 27.65 11.21
N GLN A 593 -48.27 27.17 11.02
CA GLN A 593 -49.06 27.37 9.81
C GLN A 593 -49.75 28.72 9.89
N GLU A 594 -49.53 29.58 8.89
CA GLU A 594 -50.46 30.64 8.51
C GLU A 594 -51.02 30.35 7.10
N ALA A 595 -52.34 30.21 7.07
CA ALA A 595 -53.33 30.53 6.04
C ALA A 595 -53.14 30.09 4.56
N ARG A 596 -54.13 29.28 4.13
CA ARG A 596 -54.55 28.99 2.75
C ARG A 596 -55.25 30.18 2.10
N VAL A 597 -55.08 30.38 0.79
CA VAL A 597 -56.16 30.77 -0.16
C VAL A 597 -55.93 30.10 -1.53
N ILE A 598 -57.04 29.79 -2.18
CA ILE A 598 -57.30 28.93 -3.35
C ILE A 598 -57.05 29.67 -4.68
N GLU A 599 -56.51 29.00 -5.72
CA GLU A 599 -57.13 28.92 -7.06
C GLU A 599 -56.38 27.99 -8.04
N SER A 600 -57.18 27.22 -8.77
CA SER A 600 -56.88 26.26 -9.83
C SER A 600 -56.76 26.94 -11.20
N LEU A 601 -55.99 26.38 -12.16
CA LEU A 601 -56.34 26.26 -13.60
C LEU A 601 -55.29 25.48 -14.44
N GLY A 602 -55.76 24.51 -15.26
CA GLY A 602 -55.16 23.95 -16.50
C GLY A 602 -54.12 22.82 -16.37
N ALA A 603 -54.42 21.52 -16.56
CA ALA A 603 -54.59 20.73 -17.81
C ALA A 603 -53.28 20.62 -18.66
N GLN A 604 -52.74 19.50 -19.18
CA GLN A 604 -53.31 18.25 -19.73
C GLN A 604 -52.27 17.07 -19.75
N GLN A 605 -52.77 15.84 -19.53
CA GLN A 605 -52.56 14.53 -20.22
C GLN A 605 -51.22 14.23 -20.97
N THR A 606 -50.62 13.03 -20.89
CA THR A 606 -51.16 11.74 -21.37
C THR A 606 -50.38 10.53 -20.81
N THR A 607 -51.08 9.41 -20.61
CA THR A 607 -50.55 8.09 -20.20
C THR A 607 -51.20 7.04 -21.10
N GLN A 608 -50.44 6.03 -21.58
CA GLN A 608 -50.92 4.65 -21.87
C GLN A 608 -49.70 3.76 -22.20
N LYS A 609 -49.33 2.81 -21.33
CA LYS A 609 -49.70 1.37 -21.27
C LYS A 609 -49.02 0.50 -22.35
N ARG A 610 -48.25 -0.51 -21.91
CA ARG A 610 -47.88 -1.69 -22.71
C ARG A 610 -48.06 -2.96 -21.87
N GLN A 611 -48.70 -3.96 -22.46
CA GLN A 611 -49.20 -5.22 -21.88
C GLN A 611 -48.14 -6.34 -21.91
N GLU A 612 -48.29 -7.28 -20.98
CA GLU A 612 -47.64 -8.60 -20.89
C GLU A 612 -48.34 -9.63 -21.79
N GLN A 613 -47.58 -10.57 -22.36
CA GLN A 613 -48.04 -11.93 -22.73
C GLN A 613 -46.89 -12.95 -22.65
N ASN A 614 -47.17 -14.10 -22.01
CA ASN A 614 -46.40 -15.35 -21.95
C ASN A 614 -46.53 -16.16 -23.26
N TYR A 615 -45.56 -17.05 -23.56
CA TYR A 615 -45.81 -18.44 -24.02
C TYR A 615 -44.57 -19.35 -23.83
N ASP A 616 -44.86 -20.65 -23.80
CA ASP A 616 -44.16 -21.83 -23.27
C ASP A 616 -42.95 -22.41 -24.04
N ASN A 617 -42.31 -23.38 -23.36
CA ASN A 617 -41.29 -24.38 -23.73
C ASN A 617 -41.37 -25.02 -25.13
N ASP A 618 -40.20 -25.37 -25.68
CA ASP A 618 -39.95 -26.62 -26.41
C ASP A 618 -38.47 -27.05 -26.34
N GLU A 619 -38.26 -28.35 -26.55
CA GLU A 619 -37.14 -29.22 -26.15
C GLU A 619 -36.03 -29.44 -27.23
N ILE A 620 -34.81 -29.76 -26.72
CA ILE A 620 -33.75 -30.70 -27.21
C ILE A 620 -32.97 -30.41 -28.53
N GLU A 621 -31.62 -30.29 -28.44
CA GLU A 621 -30.65 -31.29 -28.98
C GLU A 621 -29.18 -30.93 -28.68
N VAL A 622 -28.39 -31.95 -28.33
CA VAL A 622 -26.94 -31.92 -28.14
C VAL A 622 -26.27 -32.43 -29.40
N VAL A 623 -25.39 -31.64 -30.03
CA VAL A 623 -24.44 -32.11 -31.05
C VAL A 623 -23.03 -31.61 -30.73
N LYS A 624 -22.10 -32.56 -30.75
CA LYS A 624 -20.68 -32.45 -30.42
C LYS A 624 -19.91 -32.58 -31.74
N VAL A 625 -19.19 -31.57 -32.23
CA VAL A 625 -18.22 -31.75 -33.34
C VAL A 625 -17.02 -30.81 -33.18
N CYS A 626 -15.84 -31.41 -33.36
CA CYS A 626 -14.50 -30.83 -33.47
C CYS A 626 -14.35 -29.75 -34.55
N PHE A 627 -13.32 -28.91 -34.42
CA PHE A 627 -12.72 -28.24 -35.58
C PHE A 627 -11.20 -28.41 -35.58
N ASN A 628 -10.72 -29.09 -36.63
CA ASN A 628 -9.36 -29.09 -37.11
C ASN A 628 -9.20 -27.97 -38.17
N SER A 629 -8.01 -27.37 -38.16
CA SER A 629 -7.23 -26.84 -39.31
C SER A 629 -7.84 -25.85 -40.32
N ALA A 630 -7.09 -24.75 -40.49
CA ALA A 630 -6.79 -24.02 -41.73
C ALA A 630 -7.85 -23.06 -42.32
N TRP A 631 -7.34 -22.12 -43.12
CA TRP A 631 -7.96 -21.03 -43.90
C TRP A 631 -8.01 -19.66 -43.18
N GLN A 632 -7.03 -18.77 -43.38
CA GLN A 632 -6.81 -17.87 -44.55
C GLN A 632 -8.02 -16.96 -44.83
N ASP A 633 -7.82 -15.67 -44.59
CA ASP A 633 -8.77 -14.60 -44.83
C ASP A 633 -8.53 -13.98 -46.22
N PRO A 634 -9.52 -13.95 -47.12
CA PRO A 634 -9.47 -13.21 -48.36
C PRO A 634 -10.33 -11.94 -48.23
N ARG A 635 -9.69 -10.77 -48.38
CA ARG A 635 -10.25 -9.56 -49.01
C ARG A 635 -9.27 -8.40 -48.83
N ASP A 636 -8.45 -8.18 -49.86
CA ASP A 636 -8.01 -6.84 -50.25
C ASP A 636 -7.58 -6.91 -51.72
N GLU A 637 -8.54 -6.71 -52.61
CA GLU A 637 -8.29 -6.33 -54.00
C GLU A 637 -9.32 -5.27 -54.37
N LEU A 638 -8.79 -4.06 -54.60
CA LEU A 638 -9.10 -3.13 -55.68
C LEU A 638 -8.86 -1.73 -55.17
N LEU A 639 -7.73 -1.14 -55.57
CA LEU A 639 -7.62 0.20 -56.16
C LEU A 639 -6.13 0.56 -56.30
N GLN A 640 -5.57 0.31 -57.48
CA GLN A 640 -4.43 1.04 -58.04
C GLN A 640 -4.78 1.43 -59.47
N ASP A 641 -4.62 2.71 -59.80
CA ASP A 641 -3.92 3.17 -60.99
C ASP A 641 -3.90 4.71 -61.03
N ASN A 642 -2.72 5.31 -60.88
CA ASN A 642 -2.10 6.14 -61.91
C ASN A 642 -0.77 6.75 -61.42
N VAL A 643 0.27 6.45 -62.18
CA VAL A 643 1.64 6.96 -62.14
C VAL A 643 1.69 8.37 -62.76
N LEU A 644 2.58 9.26 -62.26
CA LEU A 644 3.36 10.20 -63.07
C LEU A 644 4.52 10.81 -62.25
N GLU A 645 5.61 11.07 -62.97
CA GLU A 645 7.03 11.12 -62.59
C GLU A 645 7.53 12.45 -61.95
N GLY A 646 8.69 12.36 -61.29
CA GLY A 646 9.55 13.50 -60.93
C GLY A 646 10.77 13.09 -60.08
N GLU A 647 11.89 12.75 -60.74
CA GLU A 647 13.25 12.58 -60.19
C GLU A 647 13.87 13.90 -59.64
N PRO A 648 15.08 13.99 -59.00
CA PRO A 648 16.17 12.99 -58.86
C PRO A 648 16.92 12.94 -57.48
N MET A 649 17.89 12.02 -57.40
CA MET A 649 19.23 12.07 -56.73
C MET A 649 19.53 11.00 -55.68
N ASP A 650 20.35 10.06 -56.13
CA ASP A 650 21.06 8.99 -55.44
C ASP A 650 22.27 9.52 -54.64
N PHE A 651 22.47 9.00 -53.43
CA PHE A 651 23.80 8.69 -52.87
C PHE A 651 23.66 7.51 -51.90
N SER A 652 23.86 6.31 -52.45
CA SER A 652 24.47 5.11 -51.86
C SER A 652 25.15 5.27 -50.48
N GLN A 653 24.81 4.41 -49.50
CA GLN A 653 25.68 3.32 -48.98
C GLN A 653 25.22 2.80 -47.59
N GLY A 654 24.94 1.49 -47.50
CA GLY A 654 25.23 0.66 -46.32
C GLY A 654 24.08 0.33 -45.37
N GLY A 655 23.42 -0.81 -45.58
CA GLY A 655 22.51 -1.42 -44.61
C GLY A 655 21.81 -2.65 -45.18
N GLY A 656 22.52 -3.79 -45.19
CA GLY A 656 21.97 -5.07 -45.65
C GLY A 656 20.92 -5.62 -44.69
N ASP A 657 19.81 -6.04 -45.28
CA ASP A 657 18.75 -6.84 -44.67
C ASP A 657 19.27 -8.26 -44.42
N VAL A 658 19.17 -8.79 -43.19
CA VAL A 658 19.58 -10.16 -42.85
C VAL A 658 18.35 -10.97 -42.44
N SER A 659 17.94 -11.86 -43.35
CA SER A 659 16.95 -12.92 -43.18
C SER A 659 17.34 -13.92 -42.07
N LEU A 660 16.35 -14.36 -41.29
CA LEU A 660 16.51 -15.06 -39.99
C LEU A 660 16.62 -16.60 -40.02
N ASP A 661 16.83 -17.26 -41.16
CA ASP A 661 16.57 -18.71 -41.25
C ASP A 661 17.76 -19.63 -41.63
N ASP A 662 19.01 -19.17 -41.61
CA ASP A 662 20.16 -20.06 -41.84
C ASP A 662 21.27 -19.87 -40.80
N GLU A 663 21.11 -20.47 -39.61
CA GLU A 663 22.21 -20.57 -38.63
C GLU A 663 22.38 -22.00 -38.07
N PRO A 664 23.63 -22.49 -37.91
CA PRO A 664 23.91 -23.86 -37.49
C PRO A 664 23.40 -24.15 -36.07
N GLN A 665 22.70 -25.27 -35.91
CA GLN A 665 22.21 -25.75 -34.61
C GLN A 665 23.38 -26.15 -33.70
N ILE A 666 23.57 -25.40 -32.61
CA ILE A 666 24.57 -25.72 -31.58
C ILE A 666 23.94 -26.69 -30.58
N HIS A 667 24.42 -27.93 -30.54
CA HIS A 667 23.93 -28.94 -29.61
C HIS A 667 24.62 -28.80 -28.25
N LEU A 668 23.95 -28.14 -27.31
CA LEU A 668 24.40 -28.02 -25.92
C LEU A 668 24.05 -29.30 -25.11
N PRO A 669 24.80 -29.64 -24.05
CA PRO A 669 24.47 -30.76 -23.19
C PRO A 669 23.09 -30.56 -22.52
N GLU A 670 22.28 -31.62 -22.49
CA GLU A 670 21.00 -31.62 -21.77
C GLU A 670 21.25 -31.44 -20.27
N ILE A 671 20.54 -30.48 -19.67
CA ILE A 671 20.60 -30.23 -18.24
C ILE A 671 19.16 -30.33 -17.73
N ASP A 672 18.95 -31.21 -16.76
CA ASP A 672 17.63 -31.40 -16.13
C ASP A 672 17.38 -30.22 -15.18
N ILE A 673 16.53 -29.29 -15.62
CA ILE A 673 16.16 -28.09 -14.88
C ILE A 673 14.65 -28.05 -14.75
N GLU A 674 14.18 -28.08 -13.51
CA GLU A 674 12.78 -27.81 -13.19
C GLU A 674 12.49 -26.31 -13.40
N LEU A 675 11.71 -26.01 -14.43
CA LEU A 675 11.11 -24.69 -14.65
C LEU A 675 9.98 -24.49 -13.63
N GLU A 676 9.93 -23.32 -12.99
CA GLU A 676 8.96 -23.10 -11.91
C GLU A 676 7.52 -23.18 -12.41
N THR A 677 6.72 -24.06 -11.80
CA THR A 677 5.32 -24.34 -12.17
C THR A 677 4.31 -23.60 -11.28
N MET A 678 4.78 -22.91 -10.24
CA MET A 678 3.96 -22.32 -9.17
C MET A 678 3.16 -21.07 -9.60
N PHE A 679 3.56 -20.40 -10.69
CA PHE A 679 3.07 -19.05 -11.00
C PHE A 679 2.00 -18.98 -12.11
N SER A 680 1.87 -19.98 -12.99
CA SER A 680 0.80 -20.02 -14.00
C SER A 680 0.69 -21.38 -14.69
N LYS A 681 -0.51 -21.98 -14.74
CA LYS A 681 -0.83 -23.11 -15.63
C LYS A 681 -1.26 -22.67 -17.04
N LYS A 682 -1.18 -21.36 -17.36
CA LYS A 682 -1.74 -20.77 -18.59
C LYS A 682 -0.80 -20.84 -19.79
N ILE A 683 0.49 -21.11 -19.59
CA ILE A 683 1.47 -21.29 -20.67
C ILE A 683 1.99 -22.72 -20.60
N PRO A 684 1.89 -23.51 -21.68
CA PRO A 684 2.32 -24.91 -21.68
C PRO A 684 3.82 -25.06 -21.34
N GLU A 685 4.17 -26.06 -20.50
CA GLU A 685 5.56 -26.38 -20.19
C GLU A 685 6.44 -26.63 -21.44
N PRO A 686 5.95 -27.29 -22.52
CA PRO A 686 6.74 -27.47 -23.74
C PRO A 686 7.19 -26.16 -24.38
N ALA A 687 6.30 -25.16 -24.49
CA ALA A 687 6.61 -23.85 -25.05
C ALA A 687 7.64 -23.10 -24.19
N ARG A 688 7.53 -23.22 -22.86
CA ARG A 688 8.49 -22.62 -21.93
C ARG A 688 9.87 -23.26 -22.02
N ARG A 689 9.92 -24.58 -22.16
CA ARG A 689 11.16 -25.34 -22.34
C ARG A 689 11.86 -24.94 -23.63
N GLU A 690 11.10 -24.75 -24.72
CA GLU A 690 11.64 -24.26 -25.99
C GLU A 690 12.27 -22.87 -25.84
N VAL A 691 11.56 -21.90 -25.27
CA VAL A 691 12.09 -20.54 -25.02
C VAL A 691 13.34 -20.58 -24.13
N PHE A 692 13.34 -21.38 -23.07
CA PHE A 692 14.50 -21.60 -22.23
C PHE A 692 15.72 -22.07 -23.03
N HIS A 693 15.56 -23.08 -23.90
CA HIS A 693 16.65 -23.59 -24.73
C HIS A 693 17.16 -22.54 -25.72
N THR A 694 16.26 -21.77 -26.34
CA THR A 694 16.61 -20.71 -27.28
C THR A 694 17.40 -19.58 -26.61
N ILE A 695 16.99 -19.14 -25.42
CA ILE A 695 17.73 -18.13 -24.64
C ILE A 695 19.11 -18.68 -24.25
N ARG A 696 19.18 -19.93 -23.80
CA ARG A 696 20.44 -20.56 -23.40
C ARG A 696 21.42 -20.68 -24.58
N GLN A 697 20.92 -21.03 -25.76
CA GLN A 697 21.73 -21.07 -26.99
C GLN A 697 22.22 -19.67 -27.38
N ALA A 698 21.37 -18.65 -27.31
CA ALA A 698 21.76 -17.28 -27.60
C ALA A 698 22.83 -16.77 -26.62
N LEU A 699 22.67 -17.02 -25.32
CA LEU A 699 23.68 -16.66 -24.32
C LEU A 699 25.01 -17.37 -24.55
N TYR A 700 24.99 -18.64 -24.96
CA TYR A 700 26.21 -19.38 -25.31
C TYR A 700 26.93 -18.79 -26.54
N ARG A 701 26.18 -18.29 -27.52
CA ARG A 701 26.75 -17.62 -28.71
C ARG A 701 27.38 -16.27 -28.38
N VAL A 702 26.73 -15.48 -27.53
CA VAL A 702 27.28 -14.20 -27.05
C VAL A 702 28.55 -14.46 -26.23
N LEU A 703 28.49 -15.43 -25.32
CA LEU A 703 29.60 -15.82 -24.45
C LEU A 703 30.38 -17.01 -25.03
N ARG A 704 30.79 -16.89 -26.30
CA ARG A 704 31.64 -17.90 -26.95
C ARG A 704 32.95 -18.07 -26.17
N TRP A 705 33.39 -19.31 -26.11
CA TRP A 705 34.70 -19.69 -25.61
C TRP A 705 35.24 -20.75 -26.57
N ASP A 706 36.19 -20.34 -27.41
CA ASP A 706 37.05 -21.25 -28.16
C ASP A 706 38.35 -21.44 -27.36
N ASP A 707 38.88 -22.67 -27.34
CA ASP A 707 39.93 -23.21 -26.44
C ASP A 707 41.23 -22.37 -26.32
N GLY A 708 41.15 -21.18 -25.73
CA GLY A 708 42.31 -20.32 -25.46
C GLY A 708 42.02 -18.84 -25.19
N ASP A 709 40.86 -18.30 -25.59
CA ASP A 709 40.50 -16.89 -25.34
C ASP A 709 39.37 -16.79 -24.30
N GLU A 710 39.58 -16.00 -23.23
CA GLU A 710 38.53 -15.73 -22.25
C GLU A 710 37.44 -14.78 -22.80
N GLY A 711 37.70 -14.06 -23.90
CA GLY A 711 36.70 -13.23 -24.60
C GLY A 711 35.86 -12.36 -23.65
N LEU A 712 34.54 -12.34 -23.86
CA LEU A 712 33.59 -11.61 -23.01
C LEU A 712 33.42 -12.21 -21.60
N TRP A 713 33.91 -13.44 -21.35
CA TRP A 713 33.92 -13.99 -20.00
C TRP A 713 34.87 -13.23 -19.07
N ALA A 714 35.94 -12.62 -19.59
CA ALA A 714 36.84 -11.79 -18.79
C ALA A 714 36.12 -10.56 -18.18
N ASN A 715 35.07 -10.06 -18.86
CA ASN A 715 34.25 -8.94 -18.41
C ASN A 715 33.22 -9.33 -17.33
N LEU A 716 33.03 -10.64 -17.12
CA LEU A 716 32.21 -11.21 -16.04
C LEU A 716 33.12 -11.54 -14.86
N SER A 717 33.24 -10.61 -13.91
CA SER A 717 34.04 -10.81 -12.71
C SER A 717 33.67 -12.12 -12.00
N ASN A 718 34.65 -13.00 -11.78
CA ASN A 718 34.49 -14.32 -11.15
C ASN A 718 33.79 -15.41 -12.00
N ALA A 719 33.85 -15.33 -13.34
CA ALA A 719 33.40 -16.42 -14.20
C ALA A 719 34.15 -17.74 -13.91
N PRO A 720 33.48 -18.91 -13.94
CA PRO A 720 34.14 -20.20 -13.78
C PRO A 720 35.08 -20.50 -14.95
N SER A 721 36.21 -21.15 -14.68
CA SER A 721 37.18 -21.59 -15.70
C SER A 721 36.92 -23.00 -16.26
N ASN A 722 35.88 -23.71 -15.79
CA ASN A 722 35.52 -25.04 -16.29
C ASN A 722 34.33 -24.93 -17.27
N ALA A 723 34.40 -25.62 -18.41
CA ALA A 723 33.35 -25.67 -19.42
C ALA A 723 32.01 -26.16 -18.85
N GLU A 724 32.01 -27.21 -18.04
CA GLU A 724 30.80 -27.75 -17.40
C GLU A 724 30.13 -26.72 -16.48
N ALA A 725 30.95 -25.98 -15.73
CA ALA A 725 30.49 -24.91 -14.85
C ALA A 725 29.90 -23.72 -15.61
N ARG A 726 30.49 -23.35 -16.76
CA ARG A 726 29.94 -22.31 -17.64
C ARG A 726 28.61 -22.73 -18.26
N HIS A 727 28.46 -23.99 -18.66
CA HIS A 727 27.18 -24.51 -19.16
C HIS A 727 26.06 -24.45 -18.10
N LEU A 728 26.36 -24.80 -16.84
CA LEU A 728 25.41 -24.68 -15.73
C LEU A 728 25.05 -23.22 -15.44
N LEU A 729 26.03 -22.32 -15.52
CA LEU A 729 25.82 -20.88 -15.32
C LEU A 729 24.90 -20.27 -16.37
N LEU A 730 25.12 -20.61 -17.65
CA LEU A 730 24.27 -20.17 -18.76
C LEU A 730 22.85 -20.71 -18.62
N ALA A 731 22.70 -21.93 -18.10
CA ALA A 731 21.40 -22.52 -17.85
C ALA A 731 20.66 -21.81 -16.71
N GLU A 732 21.35 -21.45 -15.62
CA GLU A 732 20.76 -20.65 -14.54
C GLU A 732 20.36 -19.24 -15.01
N ALA A 733 21.22 -18.60 -15.82
CA ALA A 733 20.91 -17.29 -16.40
C ALA A 733 19.70 -17.37 -17.35
N ALA A 734 19.63 -18.39 -18.21
CA ALA A 734 18.49 -18.60 -19.10
C ALA A 734 17.19 -18.87 -18.33
N LYS A 735 17.27 -19.58 -17.20
CA LYS A 735 16.13 -19.83 -16.31
C LYS A 735 15.58 -18.52 -15.72
N GLU A 736 16.46 -17.66 -15.23
CA GLU A 736 16.09 -16.35 -14.65
C GLU A 736 15.47 -15.41 -15.70
N ILE A 737 16.00 -15.42 -16.93
CA ILE A 737 15.43 -14.63 -18.04
C ILE A 737 14.06 -15.19 -18.45
N GLU A 738 13.93 -16.50 -18.63
CA GLU A 738 12.64 -17.16 -18.93
C GLU A 738 11.60 -16.83 -17.86
N TYR A 739 11.99 -16.91 -16.59
CA TYR A 739 11.13 -16.61 -15.47
C TYR A 739 10.65 -15.14 -15.48
N SER A 740 11.52 -14.20 -15.84
CA SER A 740 11.13 -12.79 -16.00
C SER A 740 10.08 -12.59 -17.11
N VAL A 741 10.18 -13.34 -18.21
CA VAL A 741 9.19 -13.31 -19.31
C VAL A 741 7.88 -13.96 -18.89
N HIS A 742 7.97 -15.09 -18.18
CA HIS A 742 6.82 -15.85 -17.71
C HIS A 742 5.98 -15.05 -16.71
N THR A 743 6.60 -14.45 -15.70
CA THR A 743 5.92 -13.67 -14.65
C THR A 743 5.17 -12.46 -15.18
N MET A 744 5.61 -11.89 -16.32
CA MET A 744 4.98 -10.75 -16.97
C MET A 744 3.96 -11.15 -18.05
N SER A 745 3.69 -12.44 -18.25
CA SER A 745 2.86 -12.94 -19.35
C SER A 745 1.57 -13.60 -18.90
N ALA A 746 0.45 -13.07 -19.38
CA ALA A 746 -0.89 -13.60 -19.09
C ALA A 746 -1.43 -14.55 -20.19
N THR A 747 -0.86 -14.50 -21.40
CA THR A 747 -1.23 -15.28 -22.59
C THR A 747 0.03 -15.85 -23.27
N GLU A 748 -0.12 -16.95 -24.01
CA GLU A 748 0.97 -17.60 -24.75
C GLU A 748 1.54 -16.69 -25.86
N SER A 749 0.68 -16.01 -26.63
CA SER A 749 1.14 -15.05 -27.65
C SER A 749 1.95 -13.89 -27.05
N GLY A 750 1.51 -13.34 -25.90
CA GLY A 750 2.25 -12.30 -25.21
C GLY A 750 3.54 -12.79 -24.57
N TYR A 751 3.62 -14.08 -24.20
CA TYR A 751 4.84 -14.73 -23.73
C TYR A 751 5.87 -14.84 -24.85
N ASN A 752 5.47 -15.34 -26.01
CA ASN A 752 6.36 -15.48 -27.17
C ASN A 752 6.90 -14.12 -27.63
N GLN A 753 6.04 -13.08 -27.70
CA GLN A 753 6.49 -11.73 -28.09
C GLN A 753 7.52 -11.14 -27.11
N ARG A 754 7.34 -11.36 -25.80
CA ARG A 754 8.30 -10.91 -24.78
C ARG A 754 9.57 -11.75 -24.77
N ALA A 755 9.47 -13.06 -25.02
CA ALA A 755 10.63 -13.93 -25.18
C ALA A 755 11.48 -13.50 -26.38
N GLU A 756 10.85 -13.19 -27.51
CA GLU A 756 11.52 -12.64 -28.70
C GLU A 756 12.18 -11.28 -28.41
N ALA A 757 11.53 -10.40 -27.66
CA ALA A 757 12.13 -9.13 -27.25
C ALA A 757 13.40 -9.35 -26.43
N LYS A 758 13.36 -10.23 -25.41
CA LYS A 758 14.55 -10.60 -24.63
C LYS A 758 15.63 -11.24 -25.50
N LEU A 759 15.23 -12.08 -26.46
CA LEU A 759 16.18 -12.71 -27.38
C LEU A 759 16.87 -11.70 -28.29
N ARG A 760 16.16 -10.67 -28.78
CA ARG A 760 16.76 -9.56 -29.54
C ARG A 760 17.81 -8.81 -28.72
N VAL A 761 17.51 -8.52 -27.46
CA VAL A 761 18.45 -7.86 -26.53
C VAL A 761 19.68 -8.74 -26.27
N VAL A 762 19.51 -10.05 -26.07
CA VAL A 762 20.64 -10.98 -25.92
C VAL A 762 21.52 -10.98 -27.18
N LYS A 763 20.91 -11.02 -28.37
CA LYS A 763 21.67 -10.95 -29.65
C LYS A 763 22.39 -9.60 -29.82
N LEU A 764 21.80 -8.49 -29.37
CA LEU A 764 22.45 -7.17 -29.40
C LEU A 764 23.79 -7.16 -28.64
N MET A 765 23.90 -7.96 -27.57
CA MET A 765 25.13 -8.11 -26.79
C MET A 765 26.27 -8.81 -27.55
N GLU A 766 25.97 -9.58 -28.60
CA GLU A 766 26.97 -10.28 -29.42
C GLU A 766 27.81 -9.31 -30.26
N HIS A 767 27.24 -8.17 -30.67
CA HIS A 767 27.86 -7.27 -31.65
C HIS A 767 28.35 -5.94 -31.05
N ARG A 768 28.20 -5.74 -29.73
CA ARG A 768 28.58 -4.49 -29.05
C ARG A 768 29.42 -4.72 -27.79
N GLU A 769 30.74 -4.82 -27.98
CA GLU A 769 31.70 -4.93 -26.88
C GLU A 769 31.70 -3.70 -25.94
N SER A 770 31.26 -2.54 -26.43
CA SER A 770 31.14 -1.29 -25.67
C SER A 770 30.10 -1.31 -24.54
N LEU A 771 29.18 -2.28 -24.52
CA LEU A 771 28.15 -2.42 -23.47
C LEU A 771 28.68 -3.08 -22.19
N TRP A 772 29.87 -3.68 -22.23
CA TRP A 772 30.43 -4.45 -21.12
C TRP A 772 31.16 -3.58 -20.06
N PRO A 773 31.87 -2.49 -20.40
CA PRO A 773 32.37 -1.50 -19.44
C PRO A 773 31.25 -0.58 -18.91
N ILE A 774 31.28 -0.23 -17.62
CA ILE A 774 30.20 0.52 -16.93
C ILE A 774 30.20 2.04 -17.26
N ASP A 775 31.21 2.55 -17.95
CA ASP A 775 31.43 4.00 -18.09
C ASP A 775 31.18 4.54 -19.51
N ALA A 776 29.96 4.39 -20.02
CA ALA A 776 29.50 5.25 -21.12
C ALA A 776 28.15 5.88 -20.78
N ALA A 777 28.03 7.16 -21.11
CA ALA A 777 26.86 7.97 -20.82
C ALA A 777 26.11 8.23 -22.13
N HIS A 778 24.84 7.81 -22.15
CA HIS A 778 23.83 7.87 -23.24
C HIS A 778 23.64 6.53 -23.93
N TYR A 779 22.51 5.87 -23.62
CA TYR A 779 22.08 4.59 -24.17
C TYR A 779 20.60 4.68 -24.59
N ASP A 780 20.21 3.90 -25.59
CA ASP A 780 18.81 3.69 -25.98
C ASP A 780 18.11 2.65 -25.06
N GLU A 781 16.78 2.52 -25.14
CA GLU A 781 15.98 1.61 -24.30
C GLU A 781 16.49 0.15 -24.38
N ASP A 782 16.85 -0.34 -25.57
CA ASP A 782 17.39 -1.68 -25.79
C ASP A 782 18.80 -1.88 -25.18
N GLU A 783 19.59 -0.81 -25.09
CA GLU A 783 20.94 -0.83 -24.52
C GLU A 783 20.92 -0.80 -22.99
N GLU A 784 19.98 -0.06 -22.38
CA GLU A 784 19.73 -0.13 -20.94
C GLU A 784 19.28 -1.54 -20.51
N GLU A 785 18.43 -2.19 -21.33
CA GLU A 785 18.00 -3.55 -21.08
C GLU A 785 19.16 -4.56 -21.21
N ALA A 786 20.03 -4.39 -22.21
CA ALA A 786 21.25 -5.19 -22.37
C ALA A 786 22.20 -5.04 -21.17
N ILE A 787 22.38 -3.82 -20.66
CA ILE A 787 23.17 -3.55 -19.44
C ILE A 787 22.54 -4.27 -18.22
N GLY A 788 21.21 -4.27 -18.13
CA GLY A 788 20.47 -5.04 -17.13
C GLY A 788 20.75 -6.55 -17.22
N MET A 789 20.79 -7.11 -18.43
CA MET A 789 21.12 -8.53 -18.66
C MET A 789 22.58 -8.85 -18.30
N ILE A 790 23.53 -7.97 -18.63
CA ILE A 790 24.93 -8.10 -18.21
C ILE A 790 25.03 -8.08 -16.67
N GLY A 791 24.26 -7.21 -16.02
CA GLY A 791 24.12 -7.16 -14.56
C GLY A 791 23.60 -8.48 -13.98
N LEU A 792 22.59 -9.09 -14.60
CA LEU A 792 22.07 -10.41 -14.23
C LEU A 792 23.15 -11.49 -14.36
N LEU A 793 23.88 -11.54 -15.47
CA LEU A 793 24.98 -12.50 -15.69
C LEU A 793 26.06 -12.37 -14.59
N ARG A 794 26.47 -11.15 -14.25
CA ARG A 794 27.41 -10.89 -13.14
C ARG A 794 26.85 -11.37 -11.79
N LYS A 795 25.55 -11.14 -11.53
CA LYS A 795 24.87 -11.63 -10.32
C LYS A 795 24.85 -13.16 -10.26
N VAL A 796 24.59 -13.85 -11.37
CA VAL A 796 24.64 -15.32 -11.44
C VAL A 796 26.07 -15.83 -11.25
N CYS A 797 27.09 -15.21 -11.86
CA CYS A 797 28.51 -15.54 -11.63
C CYS A 797 28.91 -15.43 -10.14
N SER A 798 28.53 -14.35 -9.48
CA SER A 798 28.84 -14.15 -8.05
C SER A 798 28.16 -15.18 -7.14
N ARG A 799 26.91 -15.56 -7.44
CA ARG A 799 26.19 -16.65 -6.73
C ARG A 799 26.90 -17.98 -6.91
N TRP A 800 27.33 -18.31 -8.12
CA TRP A 800 28.00 -19.58 -8.45
C TRP A 800 29.30 -19.80 -7.66
N ARG A 801 30.12 -18.77 -7.47
CA ARG A 801 31.35 -18.85 -6.64
C ARG A 801 31.08 -19.18 -5.18
N ASN A 802 29.99 -18.63 -4.62
CA ASN A 802 29.60 -18.86 -3.22
C ASN A 802 29.12 -20.30 -3.00
N THR A 803 28.55 -20.94 -4.01
CA THR A 803 28.20 -22.37 -4.01
C THR A 803 29.42 -23.28 -4.24
N GLY A 804 30.35 -22.91 -5.12
CA GLY A 804 31.59 -23.68 -5.38
C GLY A 804 32.53 -23.76 -4.17
N LYS A 805 32.62 -22.71 -3.35
CA LYS A 805 33.40 -22.72 -2.09
C LYS A 805 32.83 -23.64 -1.00
N ARG A 806 31.58 -24.13 -1.14
CA ARG A 806 30.96 -25.09 -0.21
C ARG A 806 31.18 -26.55 -0.62
N LYS A 807 31.72 -26.83 -1.80
CA LYS A 807 32.03 -28.18 -2.30
C LYS A 807 33.45 -28.23 -2.89
N GLY A 808 34.45 -28.38 -2.02
CA GLY A 808 35.83 -28.74 -2.33
C GLY A 808 36.38 -29.57 -1.17
N PRO A 809 37.32 -30.51 -1.43
CA PRO A 809 37.46 -31.79 -0.72
C PRO A 809 37.60 -31.71 0.80
#